data_AF-A0A1L7TGL1-F1
#
_entry.id   AF-A0A1L7TGL1-F1
#
_cell.length_a   1.000
_cell.length_b   1.000
_cell.length_c   1.000
_cell.angle_alpha   90.00
_cell.angle_beta   90.00
_cell.angle_gamma   90.00
#
_symmetry.space_group_name_H-M   'P 1'
#
loop_
_entity.id
_entity.type
_entity.pdbx_description
1 polymer ?
#
loop_
_entity_poly.entity_id
_entity_poly.type
_entity_poly.pdbx_seq_one_letter_code
_entity_poly.pdbx_strand_id
1 'polypeptide(L)'
;MATLHALKKALKKVGDEAPRKPLNDKEYDDGLSLFAEASGEQTHQEKVIIPQLSELITSLSTRDEISVLEIGPGPESVLGRLPMTLRKRITKYVALEPSFQYTQSLRRWLSPKENERPLPSLNYSFIRPAPFIKGSCPGEKYDVILFCHGLYGLKNKKEIIRHTIEMLPEDPLDGMVITFHRAGSLIFDSLVCHRSLSFPNRAVAIKDDDGAIDSFTRFIVGYRLTTGVLYETRQAQWRTICRRLAGHDDDRPGHLIFSSPEIMTAMTRHANKLPDLTALVPSLPRPYKVKSRQALYNRPAAIVRPLEISQVQSCVRWALTNRTSLAILGGGHSDHCLWPGVVSVDMSAFNKVHVVNPPQDVDTECWVVAEAGCKTGDIIRETMAVGVTLPLGSRPSVGAGLWLQGGIGHLARHCGLACDAIVGAVMVDVVSGQLLCIGYVPEQHRPPNAVRHEQDEGLLWALKGAGTNFGIVISVTFKSYTAQVFSVRNYGQPNGHDAEKTLTTKSREVSSLYPHNISSDFYLYCEGGQIRCGMTTFLCFLEGDISTGPTPKTIDAIELFDKEMYVSKMHAGHGGNKTSAFKRCVFLKEIANPYTMKVLISATRDGPTPYCYLNLVHGGKAVRYVAPEETAFGCRDWDFACVVTGIWPREYDGTHTADAVVRWVYRVVNELLPMSKGVYGADLGPDPRDSILATKAFGPNRRRLVKLKKAFDPKNILAYTCPLTLIGLPQKLVILVTGEHGAGKDYCAGVWSAVFKAHGYSSRVVSISEATKRKYAAAKGADPDRLINDRLYKEQHRKSLTDFYKTQLKGESFAAEKHFIELLKEDGSDALFITGMTETAPCATLSHLVHDARLIDVRVQASKATRKLRRWGDGSKCQTPDSEEYMSADDIYLPSFTFENETNGDEAVMWFANQRLIPFMSKELQNLAGMVPKVPKFPRKGIDFRYVLNIA
;
A
#
# COMPACT_ATOMS: atom_id res chain seq x y z
N MET A 1 25.58 -3.36 -16.88
CA MET A 1 24.89 -4.35 -16.04
C MET A 1 23.80 -5.09 -16.80
N ALA A 2 24.11 -6.31 -17.22
CA ALA A 2 23.16 -7.29 -17.74
C ALA A 2 22.60 -8.15 -16.61
N THR A 3 21.47 -8.83 -16.86
CA THR A 3 20.97 -9.87 -15.97
C THR A 3 21.81 -11.14 -16.06
N LEU A 4 21.81 -11.96 -15.00
CA LEU A 4 22.43 -13.29 -15.02
C LEU A 4 21.89 -14.17 -16.17
N HIS A 5 20.61 -14.00 -16.53
CA HIS A 5 20.02 -14.72 -17.65
C HIS A 5 20.60 -14.27 -19.00
N ALA A 6 20.73 -12.95 -19.21
CA ALA A 6 21.35 -12.39 -20.41
C ALA A 6 22.82 -12.80 -20.53
N LEU A 7 23.56 -12.75 -19.42
CA LEU A 7 24.94 -13.25 -19.34
C LEU A 7 25.00 -14.74 -19.71
N LYS A 8 24.16 -15.58 -19.10
CA LYS A 8 24.10 -17.02 -19.39
C LYS A 8 23.86 -17.29 -20.88
N LYS A 9 22.93 -16.56 -21.51
CA LYS A 9 22.63 -16.69 -22.94
C LYS A 9 23.83 -16.31 -23.81
N ALA A 10 24.54 -15.23 -23.46
CA ALA A 10 25.74 -14.79 -24.17
C ALA A 10 26.90 -15.80 -24.04
N LEU A 11 27.14 -16.32 -22.83
CA LEU A 11 28.18 -17.32 -22.57
C LEU A 11 27.89 -18.65 -23.29
N LYS A 12 26.63 -19.10 -23.29
CA LYS A 12 26.24 -20.35 -23.96
C LYS A 12 26.50 -20.33 -25.47
N LYS A 13 26.26 -19.21 -26.15
CA LYS A 13 26.55 -19.06 -27.59
C LYS A 13 28.02 -19.39 -27.94
N VAL A 14 28.95 -19.03 -27.07
CA VAL A 14 30.38 -19.35 -27.25
C VAL A 14 30.66 -20.84 -27.04
N GLY A 15 29.90 -21.49 -26.16
CA GLY A 15 30.13 -22.88 -25.78
C GLY A 15 29.37 -23.92 -26.61
N ASP A 16 28.43 -23.54 -27.50
CA ASP A 16 27.48 -24.45 -28.18
C ASP A 16 28.13 -25.49 -29.10
N GLU A 17 29.40 -25.29 -29.46
CA GLU A 17 30.19 -26.21 -30.29
C GLU A 17 31.35 -26.89 -29.53
N ALA A 18 31.35 -26.81 -28.19
CA ALA A 18 32.40 -27.37 -27.35
C ALA A 18 31.97 -28.67 -26.67
N PRO A 19 32.87 -29.64 -26.46
CA PRO A 19 32.60 -30.73 -25.53
C PRO A 19 32.55 -30.20 -24.09
N ARG A 20 31.61 -30.73 -23.30
CA ARG A 20 31.21 -30.20 -21.98
C ARG A 20 31.13 -31.33 -20.95
N LYS A 21 31.47 -31.01 -19.70
CA LYS A 21 31.21 -31.89 -18.54
C LYS A 21 30.36 -31.14 -17.51
N PRO A 22 29.57 -31.84 -16.68
CA PRO A 22 28.96 -31.24 -15.50
C PRO A 22 30.01 -30.61 -14.58
N LEU A 23 29.58 -29.65 -13.77
CA LEU A 23 30.40 -29.12 -12.68
C LEU A 23 30.71 -30.23 -11.68
N ASN A 24 31.91 -30.23 -11.11
CA ASN A 24 32.21 -31.04 -9.93
C ASN A 24 31.78 -30.31 -8.64
N ASP A 25 31.75 -31.03 -7.52
CA ASP A 25 31.29 -30.51 -6.22
C ASP A 25 32.02 -29.22 -5.81
N LYS A 26 33.35 -29.19 -5.94
CA LYS A 26 34.15 -28.00 -5.61
C LYS A 26 33.79 -26.80 -6.49
N GLU A 27 33.64 -26.99 -7.80
CA GLU A 27 33.26 -25.90 -8.71
C GLU A 27 31.84 -25.38 -8.45
N TYR A 28 30.93 -26.27 -8.04
CA TYR A 28 29.58 -25.88 -7.63
C TYR A 28 29.61 -25.05 -6.34
N ASP A 29 30.39 -25.49 -5.34
CA ASP A 29 30.54 -24.83 -4.06
C ASP A 29 31.23 -23.47 -4.19
N ASP A 30 32.33 -23.39 -4.95
CA ASP A 30 33.03 -22.14 -5.26
C ASP A 30 32.07 -21.15 -5.94
N GLY A 31 31.27 -21.65 -6.89
CA GLY A 31 30.27 -20.86 -7.60
C GLY A 31 29.14 -20.34 -6.71
N LEU A 32 28.62 -21.16 -5.78
CA LEU A 32 27.57 -20.74 -4.84
C LEU A 32 28.09 -19.76 -3.78
N SER A 33 29.33 -19.94 -3.33
CA SER A 33 29.97 -19.06 -2.34
C SER A 33 30.12 -17.62 -2.84
N LEU A 34 30.34 -17.42 -4.15
CA LEU A 34 30.32 -16.09 -4.78
C LEU A 34 28.97 -15.37 -4.66
N PHE A 35 27.86 -16.11 -4.48
CA PHE A 35 26.58 -15.50 -4.19
C PHE A 35 26.48 -15.14 -2.71
N ALA A 36 26.89 -16.06 -1.82
CA ALA A 36 26.88 -15.87 -0.35
C ALA A 36 27.73 -14.68 0.14
N GLU A 37 28.86 -14.43 -0.52
CA GLU A 37 29.76 -13.31 -0.24
C GLU A 37 29.25 -11.96 -0.79
N ALA A 38 28.19 -11.96 -1.59
CA ALA A 38 27.59 -10.72 -2.07
C ALA A 38 26.98 -9.95 -0.89
N SER A 39 27.54 -8.76 -0.62
CA SER A 39 27.09 -7.87 0.46
C SER A 39 25.57 -7.76 0.57
N GLY A 40 25.05 -7.83 1.79
CA GLY A 40 23.62 -7.62 2.04
C GLY A 40 22.74 -8.83 1.72
N GLU A 41 23.30 -9.99 1.35
CA GLU A 41 22.51 -11.23 1.26
C GLU A 41 21.96 -11.65 2.63
N GLN A 42 22.77 -11.57 3.70
CA GLN A 42 22.29 -11.80 5.07
C GLN A 42 21.17 -10.81 5.44
N THR A 43 21.40 -9.51 5.22
CA THR A 43 20.41 -8.45 5.51
C THR A 43 19.12 -8.64 4.71
N HIS A 44 19.20 -9.10 3.46
CA HIS A 44 18.01 -9.40 2.65
C HIS A 44 17.29 -10.65 3.13
N GLN A 45 18.02 -11.73 3.44
CA GLN A 45 17.41 -12.93 4.01
C GLN A 45 16.61 -12.55 5.26
N GLU A 46 17.22 -11.81 6.20
CA GLU A 46 16.59 -11.41 7.45
C GLU A 46 15.43 -10.41 7.28
N LYS A 47 15.59 -9.36 6.46
CA LYS A 47 14.59 -8.29 6.34
C LYS A 47 13.48 -8.60 5.34
N VAL A 48 13.71 -9.53 4.41
CA VAL A 48 12.82 -9.76 3.27
C VAL A 48 12.32 -11.20 3.20
N ILE A 49 13.22 -12.19 3.16
CA ILE A 49 12.79 -13.59 2.97
C ILE A 49 12.15 -14.17 4.23
N ILE A 50 12.78 -13.98 5.41
CA ILE A 50 12.32 -14.56 6.67
C ILE A 50 10.93 -14.06 7.09
N PRO A 51 10.57 -12.77 7.00
CA PRO A 51 9.21 -12.32 7.31
C PRO A 51 8.16 -12.98 6.42
N GLN A 52 8.44 -13.12 5.12
CA GLN A 52 7.53 -13.70 4.15
C GLN A 52 7.36 -15.21 4.35
N LEU A 53 8.46 -15.92 4.62
CA LEU A 53 8.45 -17.34 4.95
C LEU A 53 7.74 -17.60 6.28
N SER A 54 7.95 -16.73 7.28
CA SER A 54 7.26 -16.79 8.57
C SER A 54 5.75 -16.64 8.39
N GLU A 55 5.30 -15.71 7.56
CA GLU A 55 3.88 -15.51 7.28
C GLU A 55 3.24 -16.73 6.59
N LEU A 56 3.91 -17.29 5.57
CA LEU A 56 3.45 -18.51 4.90
C LEU A 56 3.37 -19.72 5.84
N ILE A 57 4.40 -19.95 6.65
CA ILE A 57 4.41 -21.09 7.60
C ILE A 57 3.40 -20.85 8.74
N THR A 58 3.19 -19.60 9.14
CA THR A 58 2.13 -19.24 10.11
C THR A 58 0.75 -19.53 9.53
N SER A 59 0.54 -19.35 8.22
CA SER A 59 -0.74 -19.64 7.57
C SER A 59 -1.17 -21.11 7.66
N LEU A 60 -0.22 -22.03 7.89
CA LEU A 60 -0.47 -23.45 8.22
C LEU A 60 -0.96 -23.63 9.68
N SER A 61 -1.65 -22.63 10.24
CA SER A 61 -1.86 -22.34 11.68
C SER A 61 -2.47 -23.45 12.54
N THR A 62 -3.04 -24.50 11.96
CA THR A 62 -3.68 -25.61 12.69
C THR A 62 -2.78 -26.81 12.96
N ARG A 63 -1.58 -26.84 12.36
CA ARG A 63 -0.64 -27.96 12.53
C ARG A 63 0.38 -27.68 13.62
N ASP A 64 0.32 -28.41 14.72
CA ASP A 64 1.35 -28.31 15.76
C ASP A 64 2.70 -28.88 15.29
N GLU A 65 2.66 -29.84 14.36
CA GLU A 65 3.82 -30.47 13.75
C GLU A 65 3.86 -30.26 12.23
N ILE A 66 5.04 -29.90 11.71
CA ILE A 66 5.30 -29.59 10.31
C ILE A 66 6.43 -30.48 9.80
N SER A 67 6.17 -31.15 8.68
CA SER A 67 7.15 -31.88 7.89
C SER A 67 7.68 -31.04 6.73
N VAL A 68 9.01 -31.00 6.59
CA VAL A 68 9.69 -30.17 5.59
C VAL A 68 10.61 -31.00 4.70
N LEU A 69 10.51 -30.78 3.39
CA LEU A 69 11.48 -31.21 2.38
C LEU A 69 12.18 -29.97 1.80
N GLU A 70 13.47 -29.80 2.05
CA GLU A 70 14.27 -28.70 1.52
C GLU A 70 15.21 -29.18 0.41
N ILE A 71 15.21 -28.49 -0.73
CA ILE A 71 15.92 -28.88 -1.95
C ILE A 71 16.94 -27.79 -2.28
N GLY A 72 18.22 -28.18 -2.23
CA GLY A 72 19.37 -27.28 -2.37
C GLY A 72 19.48 -26.24 -1.24
N PRO A 73 19.43 -26.62 0.06
CA PRO A 73 19.56 -25.69 1.19
C PRO A 73 20.93 -25.01 1.26
N GLY A 74 21.99 -25.60 0.69
CA GLY A 74 23.37 -25.17 0.94
C GLY A 74 23.87 -25.57 2.34
N PRO A 75 24.84 -24.84 2.92
CA PRO A 75 25.51 -25.25 4.16
C PRO A 75 24.64 -25.11 5.42
N GLU A 76 23.63 -24.22 5.39
CA GLU A 76 22.70 -23.97 6.50
C GLU A 76 21.28 -23.80 5.95
N SER A 77 20.27 -24.30 6.67
CA SER A 77 18.88 -24.12 6.26
C SER A 77 18.37 -22.72 6.60
N VAL A 78 17.64 -22.11 5.68
CA VAL A 78 16.95 -20.82 5.90
C VAL A 78 15.90 -20.91 7.02
N LEU A 79 15.39 -22.12 7.32
CA LEU A 79 14.38 -22.36 8.36
C LEU A 79 14.90 -22.11 9.76
N GLY A 80 16.21 -22.25 10.01
CA GLY A 80 16.79 -21.98 11.32
C GLY A 80 16.77 -20.51 11.73
N ARG A 81 16.46 -19.60 10.79
CA ARG A 81 16.30 -18.16 11.07
C ARG A 81 14.85 -17.73 11.32
N LEU A 82 13.90 -18.67 11.27
CA LEU A 82 12.51 -18.39 11.61
C LEU A 82 12.35 -18.06 13.12
N PRO A 83 11.28 -17.34 13.50
CA PRO A 83 10.91 -17.18 14.91
C PRO A 83 10.86 -18.52 15.64
N MET A 84 11.31 -18.54 16.90
CA MET A 84 11.40 -19.74 17.74
C MET A 84 10.10 -20.55 17.77
N THR A 85 8.94 -19.87 17.81
CA THR A 85 7.61 -20.49 17.82
C THR A 85 7.34 -21.32 16.57
N LEU A 86 7.84 -20.90 15.40
CA LEU A 86 7.69 -21.64 14.15
C LEU A 86 8.74 -22.76 14.04
N ARG A 87 9.98 -22.52 14.49
CA ARG A 87 11.04 -23.54 14.51
C ARG A 87 10.65 -24.75 15.35
N LYS A 88 9.96 -24.52 16.48
CA LYS A 88 9.42 -25.58 17.36
C LYS A 88 8.35 -26.45 16.70
N ARG A 89 7.72 -26.00 15.62
CA ARG A 89 6.70 -26.80 14.90
C ARG A 89 7.35 -27.77 13.91
N ILE A 90 8.61 -27.58 13.52
CA ILE A 90 9.26 -28.44 12.53
C ILE A 90 9.77 -29.72 13.23
N THR A 91 9.08 -30.84 13.03
CA THR A 91 9.40 -32.13 13.68
C THR A 91 10.02 -33.15 12.73
N LYS A 92 9.78 -33.04 11.43
CA LYS A 92 10.41 -33.85 10.36
C LYS A 92 11.13 -32.94 9.36
N TYR A 93 12.42 -33.17 9.13
CA TYR A 93 13.22 -32.40 8.17
C TYR A 93 13.99 -33.30 7.20
N VAL A 94 13.75 -33.17 5.91
CA VAL A 94 14.46 -33.90 4.86
C VAL A 94 15.13 -32.91 3.93
N ALA A 95 16.40 -33.15 3.59
CA ALA A 95 17.15 -32.29 2.68
C ALA A 95 17.82 -33.08 1.54
N LEU A 96 17.67 -32.56 0.33
CA LEU A 96 18.33 -33.03 -0.89
C LEU A 96 19.27 -31.94 -1.39
N GLU A 97 20.55 -32.11 -1.12
CA GLU A 97 21.60 -31.15 -1.47
C GLU A 97 22.60 -31.83 -2.41
N PRO A 98 22.79 -31.36 -3.66
CA PRO A 98 23.75 -31.97 -4.57
C PRO A 98 25.19 -32.02 -4.04
N SER A 99 25.64 -31.00 -3.29
CA SER A 99 27.02 -30.93 -2.79
C SER A 99 27.24 -31.82 -1.57
N PHE A 100 28.20 -32.75 -1.68
CA PHE A 100 28.59 -33.58 -0.54
C PHE A 100 29.13 -32.73 0.62
N GLN A 101 29.94 -31.71 0.35
CA GLN A 101 30.49 -30.83 1.37
C GLN A 101 29.39 -30.07 2.13
N TYR A 102 28.40 -29.52 1.41
CA TYR A 102 27.27 -28.85 2.06
C TYR A 102 26.39 -29.81 2.86
N THR A 103 26.23 -31.07 2.44
CA THR A 103 25.53 -32.04 3.29
C THR A 103 26.23 -32.29 4.62
N GLN A 104 27.57 -32.27 4.65
CA GLN A 104 28.33 -32.41 5.89
C GLN A 104 28.19 -31.17 6.77
N SER A 105 28.25 -29.97 6.18
CA SER A 105 28.00 -28.71 6.89
C SER A 105 26.60 -28.66 7.49
N LEU A 106 25.57 -29.01 6.71
CA LEU A 106 24.19 -29.01 7.14
C LEU A 106 23.92 -30.02 8.28
N ARG A 107 24.57 -31.19 8.24
CA ARG A 107 24.51 -32.17 9.35
C ARG A 107 25.09 -31.61 10.65
N ARG A 108 26.23 -30.92 10.57
CA ARG A 108 26.85 -30.26 11.74
C ARG A 108 25.99 -29.11 12.24
N TRP A 109 25.37 -28.37 11.34
CA TRP A 109 24.47 -27.27 11.68
C TRP A 109 23.21 -27.75 12.41
N LEU A 110 22.56 -28.84 11.98
CA LEU A 110 21.39 -29.41 12.66
C LEU A 110 21.69 -29.93 14.07
N SER A 111 22.92 -30.40 14.30
CA SER A 111 23.38 -30.99 15.57
C SER A 111 24.60 -30.22 16.11
N PRO A 112 24.44 -28.95 16.52
CA PRO A 112 25.55 -28.13 16.99
C PRO A 112 26.14 -28.68 18.31
N LYS A 113 27.43 -28.42 18.54
CA LYS A 113 28.15 -28.85 19.74
C LYS A 113 27.89 -27.96 20.97
N GLU A 114 27.43 -26.73 20.77
CA GLU A 114 27.17 -25.71 21.81
C GLU A 114 25.75 -25.14 21.69
N ASN A 115 25.28 -24.46 22.74
CA ASN A 115 23.87 -24.25 23.07
C ASN A 115 22.96 -23.69 21.95
N GLU A 116 21.72 -24.22 21.96
CA GLU A 116 20.54 -23.96 21.11
C GLU A 116 20.54 -24.65 19.72
N ARG A 117 19.70 -25.70 19.58
CA ARG A 117 19.49 -26.38 18.29
C ARG A 117 18.72 -25.47 17.32
N PRO A 118 19.09 -25.40 16.03
CA PRO A 118 18.35 -24.58 15.07
C PRO A 118 16.89 -25.01 14.93
N LEU A 119 16.61 -26.31 14.92
CA LEU A 119 15.27 -26.89 14.93
C LEU A 119 15.07 -27.67 16.24
N PRO A 120 14.50 -27.04 17.29
CA PRO A 120 14.55 -27.58 18.66
C PRO A 120 13.68 -28.83 18.88
N SER A 121 12.58 -28.97 18.14
CA SER A 121 11.62 -30.08 18.27
C SER A 121 11.81 -31.18 17.21
N LEU A 122 13.00 -31.26 16.60
CA LEU A 122 13.26 -32.15 15.49
C LEU A 122 13.35 -33.61 15.95
N ASN A 123 12.42 -34.44 15.50
CA ASN A 123 12.32 -35.87 15.83
C ASN A 123 12.97 -36.74 14.75
N TYR A 124 12.86 -36.32 13.48
CA TYR A 124 13.42 -37.04 12.34
C TYR A 124 14.17 -36.09 11.41
N SER A 125 15.39 -36.49 11.02
CA SER A 125 16.14 -35.79 9.97
C SER A 125 16.80 -36.74 8.98
N PHE A 126 16.77 -36.40 7.70
CA PHE A 126 17.46 -37.16 6.65
C PHE A 126 18.07 -36.21 5.60
N ILE A 127 19.40 -36.26 5.45
CA ILE A 127 20.15 -35.40 4.51
C ILE A 127 20.89 -36.30 3.51
N ARG A 128 20.67 -36.10 2.21
CA ARG A 128 21.28 -36.91 1.14
C ARG A 128 22.03 -36.04 0.12
N PRO A 129 23.27 -36.44 -0.28
CA PRO A 129 24.04 -35.79 -1.35
C PRO A 129 23.46 -36.16 -2.72
N ALA A 130 22.36 -35.53 -3.13
CA ALA A 130 21.69 -35.85 -4.37
C ALA A 130 20.86 -34.68 -4.91
N PRO A 131 20.78 -34.49 -6.25
CA PRO A 131 19.79 -33.60 -6.85
C PRO A 131 18.38 -34.19 -6.72
N PHE A 132 17.37 -33.32 -6.75
CA PHE A 132 15.97 -33.75 -6.81
C PHE A 132 15.63 -34.29 -8.20
N ILE A 133 15.06 -35.49 -8.25
CA ILE A 133 14.48 -36.11 -9.45
C ILE A 133 13.09 -36.67 -9.14
N LYS A 134 12.28 -36.86 -10.19
CA LYS A 134 10.96 -37.51 -10.07
C LYS A 134 11.18 -38.96 -9.59
N GLY A 135 10.96 -39.22 -8.30
CA GLY A 135 11.27 -40.50 -7.64
C GLY A 135 12.24 -40.41 -6.45
N SER A 136 12.79 -39.23 -6.11
CA SER A 136 13.69 -39.07 -4.96
C SER A 136 13.03 -39.42 -3.60
N CYS A 137 11.72 -39.24 -3.48
CA CYS A 137 10.93 -39.47 -2.26
C CYS A 137 9.60 -40.18 -2.59
N PRO A 138 9.62 -41.47 -2.97
CA PRO A 138 8.43 -42.16 -3.46
C PRO A 138 7.39 -42.34 -2.35
N GLY A 139 6.14 -41.92 -2.59
CA GLY A 139 5.01 -42.08 -1.66
C GLY A 139 5.02 -41.15 -0.44
N GLU A 140 6.07 -40.35 -0.24
CA GLU A 140 6.15 -39.44 0.91
C GLU A 140 5.40 -38.12 0.67
N LYS A 141 4.78 -37.62 1.73
CA LYS A 141 4.10 -36.32 1.76
C LYS A 141 4.83 -35.36 2.70
N TYR A 142 4.80 -34.07 2.35
CA TYR A 142 5.43 -33.01 3.15
C TYR A 142 4.51 -31.78 3.23
N ASP A 143 4.47 -31.15 4.41
CA ASP A 143 3.72 -29.92 4.63
C ASP A 143 4.34 -28.72 3.91
N VAL A 144 5.67 -28.66 3.89
CA VAL A 144 6.43 -27.62 3.20
C VAL A 144 7.48 -28.28 2.33
N ILE A 145 7.45 -27.98 1.03
CA ILE A 145 8.51 -28.35 0.09
C ILE A 145 9.18 -27.06 -0.36
N LEU A 146 10.46 -26.90 -0.03
CA LEU A 146 11.19 -25.65 -0.25
C LEU A 146 12.30 -25.84 -1.29
N PHE A 147 12.22 -25.12 -2.39
CA PHE A 147 13.31 -25.00 -3.36
C PHE A 147 14.11 -23.72 -3.09
N CYS A 148 15.28 -23.88 -2.46
CA CYS A 148 16.24 -22.81 -2.23
C CYS A 148 17.08 -22.56 -3.50
N HIS A 149 18.24 -23.21 -3.62
CA HIS A 149 19.03 -23.20 -4.84
C HIS A 149 18.73 -24.41 -5.74
N GLY A 150 17.90 -25.34 -5.28
CA GLY A 150 17.60 -26.59 -5.98
C GLY A 150 16.99 -26.45 -7.37
N LEU A 151 16.38 -25.30 -7.72
CA LEU A 151 15.85 -25.07 -9.07
C LEU A 151 16.91 -24.71 -10.12
N TYR A 152 18.14 -24.38 -9.73
CA TYR A 152 19.21 -24.14 -10.70
C TYR A 152 19.76 -25.47 -11.21
N GLY A 153 19.96 -25.57 -12.52
CA GLY A 153 20.47 -26.80 -13.14
C GLY A 153 19.41 -27.87 -13.45
N LEU A 154 18.23 -27.83 -12.83
CA LEU A 154 17.15 -28.77 -13.15
C LEU A 154 16.57 -28.55 -14.56
N LYS A 155 16.47 -29.65 -15.31
CA LYS A 155 15.67 -29.75 -16.55
C LYS A 155 14.20 -29.96 -16.20
N ASN A 156 13.27 -29.59 -17.09
CA ASN A 156 11.83 -29.78 -16.92
C ASN A 156 11.24 -29.26 -15.60
N LYS A 157 11.67 -28.07 -15.15
CA LYS A 157 11.24 -27.44 -13.87
C LYS A 157 9.73 -27.48 -13.65
N LYS A 158 8.94 -27.31 -14.71
CA LYS A 158 7.47 -27.35 -14.68
C LYS A 158 6.92 -28.70 -14.22
N GLU A 159 7.45 -29.80 -14.77
CA GLU A 159 7.02 -31.15 -14.41
C GLU A 159 7.45 -31.50 -12.98
N ILE A 160 8.64 -31.05 -12.59
CA ILE A 160 9.15 -31.19 -11.22
C ILE A 160 8.23 -30.48 -10.23
N ILE A 161 7.88 -29.22 -10.48
CA ILE A 161 7.00 -28.48 -9.57
C ILE A 161 5.60 -29.12 -9.49
N ARG A 162 5.04 -29.56 -10.62
CA ARG A 162 3.76 -30.31 -10.61
C ARG A 162 3.85 -31.58 -9.76
N HIS A 163 4.93 -32.34 -9.91
CA HIS A 163 5.13 -33.53 -9.11
C HIS A 163 5.28 -33.20 -7.62
N THR A 164 5.98 -32.13 -7.25
CA THR A 164 6.05 -31.72 -5.83
C THR A 164 4.72 -31.23 -5.29
N ILE A 165 3.85 -30.66 -6.13
CA ILE A 165 2.48 -30.31 -5.71
C ILE A 165 1.69 -31.59 -5.38
N GLU A 166 1.88 -32.68 -6.13
CA GLU A 166 1.30 -34.00 -5.81
C GLU A 166 1.87 -34.60 -4.52
N MET A 167 3.05 -34.17 -4.05
CA MET A 167 3.65 -34.58 -2.78
C MET A 167 3.09 -33.81 -1.57
N LEU A 168 2.17 -32.87 -1.76
CA LEU A 168 1.49 -32.18 -0.65
C LEU A 168 0.38 -33.08 -0.06
N PRO A 169 0.06 -32.92 1.25
CA PRO A 169 -1.03 -33.65 1.89
C PRO A 169 -2.40 -33.34 1.27
N GLU A 170 -3.34 -34.30 1.36
CA GLU A 170 -4.70 -34.16 0.84
C GLU A 170 -5.67 -33.44 1.79
N ASP A 171 -5.19 -33.07 2.97
CA ASP A 171 -5.94 -32.35 4.01
C ASP A 171 -6.42 -30.97 3.51
N PRO A 172 -7.63 -30.50 3.88
CA PRO A 172 -8.16 -29.18 3.55
C PRO A 172 -7.29 -27.97 3.96
N LEU A 173 -6.17 -28.11 4.67
CA LEU A 173 -5.33 -27.00 5.14
C LEU A 173 -3.99 -26.83 4.39
N ASP A 174 -3.90 -27.43 3.20
CA ASP A 174 -2.90 -27.28 2.13
C ASP A 174 -1.45 -27.06 2.56
N GLY A 175 -0.63 -28.10 2.38
CA GLY A 175 0.82 -27.91 2.32
C GLY A 175 1.22 -26.95 1.18
N MET A 176 2.48 -26.51 1.19
CA MET A 176 2.99 -25.53 0.24
C MET A 176 4.29 -25.98 -0.43
N VAL A 177 4.36 -25.77 -1.74
CA VAL A 177 5.62 -25.74 -2.48
C VAL A 177 6.07 -24.29 -2.59
N ILE A 178 7.21 -23.96 -1.99
CA ILE A 178 7.82 -22.63 -2.00
C ILE A 178 9.07 -22.68 -2.84
N THR A 179 9.25 -21.73 -3.75
CA THR A 179 10.42 -21.68 -4.63
C THR A 179 11.05 -20.31 -4.67
N PHE A 180 12.38 -20.27 -4.58
CA PHE A 180 13.20 -19.09 -4.81
C PHE A 180 13.91 -19.18 -6.17
N HIS A 181 13.88 -18.10 -6.95
CA HIS A 181 14.52 -18.07 -8.27
C HIS A 181 15.11 -16.72 -8.66
N ARG A 182 16.33 -16.72 -9.20
CA ARG A 182 17.24 -15.56 -9.41
C ARG A 182 17.59 -15.33 -10.88
N ALA A 183 16.79 -15.83 -11.81
CA ALA A 183 16.98 -15.56 -13.24
C ALA A 183 15.81 -14.75 -13.85
N GLY A 184 15.04 -14.06 -13.01
CA GLY A 184 13.83 -13.35 -13.46
C GLY A 184 12.67 -14.31 -13.77
N SER A 185 11.80 -13.92 -14.72
CA SER A 185 10.47 -14.50 -14.91
C SER A 185 10.46 -16.03 -14.99
N LEU A 186 10.04 -16.69 -13.91
CA LEU A 186 9.89 -18.12 -13.89
C LEU A 186 8.47 -18.46 -14.34
N ILE A 187 8.35 -19.04 -15.53
CA ILE A 187 7.06 -19.32 -16.17
C ILE A 187 6.69 -20.77 -15.85
N PHE A 188 5.68 -20.94 -15.01
CA PHE A 188 5.06 -22.23 -14.76
C PHE A 188 3.81 -22.48 -15.64
N ASP A 189 3.51 -21.55 -16.55
CA ASP A 189 2.31 -21.50 -17.39
C ASP A 189 1.01 -21.62 -16.59
N SER A 190 0.30 -22.74 -16.72
CA SER A 190 -1.03 -23.00 -16.17
C SER A 190 -1.09 -23.15 -14.65
N LEU A 191 0.04 -22.95 -13.95
CA LEU A 191 0.08 -23.01 -12.50
C LEU A 191 -0.15 -21.63 -11.89
N VAL A 192 -1.01 -21.61 -10.89
CA VAL A 192 -1.39 -20.41 -10.15
C VAL A 192 -0.66 -20.38 -8.81
N CYS A 193 -0.08 -19.25 -8.48
CA CYS A 193 0.54 -18.99 -7.19
C CYS A 193 -0.54 -18.73 -6.14
N HIS A 194 -0.39 -19.35 -4.96
CA HIS A 194 -1.06 -18.89 -3.74
C HIS A 194 -0.55 -17.50 -3.36
N ARG A 195 0.77 -17.31 -3.44
CA ARG A 195 1.44 -16.03 -3.23
C ARG A 195 2.67 -15.92 -4.12
N SER A 196 2.95 -14.72 -4.60
CA SER A 196 4.18 -14.43 -5.34
C SER A 196 4.74 -13.08 -4.89
N LEU A 197 6.06 -12.98 -4.86
CA LEU A 197 6.83 -11.78 -4.54
C LEU A 197 7.96 -11.62 -5.55
N SER A 198 8.24 -10.39 -5.96
CA SER A 198 9.30 -10.07 -6.91
C SER A 198 10.25 -9.04 -6.30
N PHE A 199 11.55 -9.31 -6.39
CA PHE A 199 12.65 -8.49 -5.88
C PHE A 199 13.56 -8.11 -7.05
N PRO A 200 13.19 -7.09 -7.85
CA PRO A 200 13.81 -6.84 -9.14
C PRO A 200 15.24 -6.27 -9.06
N ASN A 201 15.62 -5.62 -7.96
CA ASN A 201 16.89 -4.88 -7.85
C ASN A 201 18.04 -5.66 -7.21
N ARG A 202 17.88 -6.97 -7.06
CA ARG A 202 18.95 -7.82 -6.51
C ARG A 202 20.10 -7.87 -7.51
N ALA A 203 21.31 -7.86 -7.00
CA ALA A 203 22.52 -7.90 -7.80
C ALA A 203 23.56 -8.82 -7.15
N VAL A 204 24.45 -9.35 -7.98
CA VAL A 204 25.59 -10.16 -7.54
C VAL A 204 26.85 -9.43 -7.97
N ALA A 205 27.75 -9.21 -7.03
CA ALA A 205 29.06 -8.61 -7.27
C ALA A 205 30.11 -9.71 -7.19
N ILE A 206 30.98 -9.79 -8.19
CA ILE A 206 32.14 -10.68 -8.19
C ILE A 206 33.40 -9.84 -8.37
N LYS A 207 34.53 -10.31 -7.88
CA LYS A 207 35.81 -9.64 -8.10
C LYS A 207 36.19 -9.67 -9.58
N ASP A 208 36.74 -8.57 -10.10
CA ASP A 208 37.25 -8.49 -11.47
C ASP A 208 38.66 -9.09 -11.57
N ASP A 209 38.74 -10.40 -11.36
CA ASP A 209 39.93 -11.19 -11.65
C ASP A 209 39.56 -12.46 -12.41
N ASP A 210 40.51 -12.98 -13.17
CA ASP A 210 40.26 -14.08 -14.10
C ASP A 210 39.83 -15.37 -13.38
N GLY A 211 40.31 -15.63 -12.17
CA GLY A 211 39.95 -16.84 -11.40
C GLY A 211 38.51 -16.79 -10.88
N ALA A 212 38.10 -15.64 -10.34
CA ALA A 212 36.73 -15.40 -9.92
C ALA A 212 35.75 -15.47 -11.10
N ILE A 213 36.10 -14.83 -12.23
CA ILE A 213 35.28 -14.83 -13.45
C ILE A 213 35.15 -16.24 -14.04
N ASP A 214 36.22 -17.03 -14.04
CA ASP A 214 36.19 -18.40 -14.54
C ASP A 214 35.23 -19.28 -13.71
N SER A 215 35.33 -19.20 -12.39
CA SER A 215 34.46 -19.95 -11.47
C SER A 215 33.00 -19.52 -11.64
N PHE A 216 32.76 -18.20 -11.68
CA PHE A 216 31.44 -17.62 -11.88
C PHE A 216 30.81 -18.04 -13.22
N THR A 217 31.54 -17.90 -14.34
CA THR A 217 31.01 -18.20 -15.67
C THR A 217 30.65 -19.68 -15.83
N ARG A 218 31.46 -20.60 -15.30
CA ARG A 218 31.16 -22.05 -15.24
C ARG A 218 29.87 -22.32 -14.46
N PHE A 219 29.72 -21.70 -13.29
CA PHE A 219 28.52 -21.82 -12.47
C PHE A 219 27.27 -21.29 -13.20
N ILE A 220 27.36 -20.11 -13.81
CA ILE A 220 26.24 -19.48 -14.54
C ILE A 220 25.78 -20.34 -15.72
N VAL A 221 26.70 -20.89 -16.52
CA VAL A 221 26.31 -21.76 -17.65
C VAL A 221 25.86 -23.15 -17.18
N GLY A 222 26.39 -23.62 -16.04
CA GLY A 222 26.08 -24.90 -15.41
C GLY A 222 26.90 -26.08 -15.91
N TYR A 223 28.06 -25.82 -16.51
CA TYR A 223 28.97 -26.84 -17.04
C TYR A 223 30.40 -26.29 -17.16
N ARG A 224 31.37 -27.19 -17.24
CA ARG A 224 32.75 -26.86 -17.61
C ARG A 224 33.04 -27.30 -19.04
N LEU A 225 33.85 -26.52 -19.75
CA LEU A 225 34.40 -26.91 -21.04
C LEU A 225 35.47 -28.00 -20.82
N THR A 226 35.51 -29.01 -21.68
CA THR A 226 36.59 -30.01 -21.63
C THR A 226 37.89 -29.45 -22.19
N THR A 227 39.02 -29.93 -21.69
CA THR A 227 40.36 -29.57 -22.16
C THR A 227 40.54 -29.92 -23.66
N GLY A 228 41.20 -29.03 -24.41
CA GLY A 228 41.42 -29.14 -25.86
C GLY A 228 41.95 -27.82 -26.47
N VAL A 229 42.32 -27.83 -27.76
CA VAL A 229 43.01 -26.71 -28.45
C VAL A 229 42.29 -25.36 -28.34
N LEU A 230 40.96 -25.36 -28.27
CA LEU A 230 40.12 -24.14 -28.20
C LEU A 230 39.68 -23.76 -26.78
N TYR A 231 40.11 -24.50 -25.75
CA TYR A 231 39.66 -24.29 -24.36
C TYR A 231 40.02 -22.88 -23.86
N GLU A 232 41.30 -22.50 -23.97
CA GLU A 232 41.80 -21.21 -23.49
C GLU A 232 41.17 -20.04 -24.25
N THR A 233 41.01 -20.18 -25.58
CA THR A 233 40.36 -19.17 -26.41
C THR A 233 38.91 -18.93 -26.00
N ARG A 234 38.14 -20.00 -25.76
CA ARG A 234 36.74 -19.89 -25.34
C ARG A 234 36.60 -19.35 -23.93
N GLN A 235 37.51 -19.73 -23.03
CA GLN A 235 37.54 -19.19 -21.67
C GLN A 235 37.87 -17.70 -21.66
N ALA A 236 38.84 -17.26 -22.46
CA ALA A 236 39.13 -15.84 -22.66
C ALA A 236 37.90 -15.08 -23.21
N GLN A 237 37.19 -15.65 -24.18
CA GLN A 237 35.93 -15.07 -24.69
C GLN A 237 34.85 -14.96 -23.60
N TRP A 238 34.70 -15.95 -22.73
CA TRP A 238 33.79 -15.88 -21.59
C TRP A 238 34.17 -14.73 -20.65
N ARG A 239 35.46 -14.55 -20.34
CA ARG A 239 35.93 -13.42 -19.52
C ARG A 239 35.61 -12.07 -20.15
N THR A 240 35.88 -11.91 -21.44
CA THR A 240 35.55 -10.69 -22.20
C THR A 240 34.05 -10.40 -22.18
N ILE A 241 33.21 -11.41 -22.40
CA ILE A 241 31.75 -11.28 -22.34
C ILE A 241 31.30 -10.86 -20.94
N CYS A 242 31.88 -11.47 -19.89
CA CYS A 242 31.57 -11.18 -18.51
C CYS A 242 31.85 -9.71 -18.18
N ARG A 243 33.09 -9.24 -18.43
CA ARG A 243 33.48 -7.83 -18.22
C ARG A 243 32.62 -6.86 -19.01
N ARG A 244 32.39 -7.13 -20.29
CA ARG A 244 31.58 -6.26 -21.17
C ARG A 244 30.13 -6.11 -20.70
N LEU A 245 29.54 -7.18 -20.13
CA LEU A 245 28.14 -7.17 -19.72
C LEU A 245 27.93 -6.72 -18.27
N ALA A 246 28.98 -6.71 -17.46
CA ALA A 246 28.92 -6.27 -16.07
C ALA A 246 28.49 -4.79 -15.94
N GLY A 247 27.98 -4.43 -14.77
CA GLY A 247 28.01 -3.05 -14.29
C GLY A 247 29.23 -2.85 -13.39
N HIS A 248 29.57 -1.60 -13.16
CA HIS A 248 30.56 -1.18 -12.16
C HIS A 248 29.85 -0.38 -11.08
N ASP A 249 30.35 -0.49 -9.86
CA ASP A 249 29.91 0.29 -8.71
C ASP A 249 31.05 1.23 -8.31
N ASP A 250 30.75 2.53 -8.21
CA ASP A 250 31.74 3.49 -7.75
C ASP A 250 32.08 3.25 -6.27
N ASP A 251 31.15 2.67 -5.50
CA ASP A 251 31.34 2.29 -4.10
C ASP A 251 32.20 1.03 -3.93
N ARG A 252 32.43 0.25 -5.02
CA ARG A 252 33.22 -1.00 -5.01
C ARG A 252 34.11 -1.13 -6.22
N PRO A 253 35.22 -0.37 -6.26
CA PRO A 253 36.21 -0.53 -7.30
C PRO A 253 36.72 -1.98 -7.37
N GLY A 254 36.98 -2.46 -8.59
CA GLY A 254 37.50 -3.82 -8.84
C GLY A 254 36.47 -4.95 -8.77
N HIS A 255 35.16 -4.64 -8.82
CA HIS A 255 34.10 -5.66 -8.90
C HIS A 255 33.24 -5.51 -10.17
N LEU A 256 32.78 -6.66 -10.67
CA LEU A 256 31.80 -6.79 -11.75
C LEU A 256 30.43 -7.10 -11.14
N ILE A 257 29.42 -6.30 -11.49
CA ILE A 257 28.06 -6.48 -10.96
C ILE A 257 27.10 -6.97 -12.03
N PHE A 258 26.26 -7.94 -11.68
CA PHE A 258 25.19 -8.46 -12.53
C PHE A 258 23.84 -8.37 -11.83
N SER A 259 22.80 -8.02 -12.58
CA SER A 259 21.42 -8.03 -12.08
C SER A 259 20.95 -9.48 -11.88
N SER A 260 20.41 -9.77 -10.70
CA SER A 260 20.02 -11.10 -10.22
C SER A 260 18.62 -11.05 -9.59
N PRO A 261 17.58 -10.63 -10.33
CA PRO A 261 16.24 -10.43 -9.79
C PRO A 261 15.70 -11.72 -9.19
N GLU A 262 15.21 -11.64 -7.96
CA GLU A 262 14.75 -12.79 -7.18
C GLU A 262 13.22 -12.82 -7.14
N ILE A 263 12.61 -13.96 -7.42
CA ILE A 263 11.18 -14.19 -7.29
C ILE A 263 10.99 -15.31 -6.27
N MET A 264 10.06 -15.09 -5.35
CA MET A 264 9.54 -16.11 -4.44
C MET A 264 8.11 -16.44 -4.87
N THR A 265 7.82 -17.71 -5.10
CA THR A 265 6.45 -18.18 -5.35
C THR A 265 6.09 -19.28 -4.37
N ALA A 266 4.87 -19.23 -3.85
CA ALA A 266 4.26 -20.28 -3.05
C ALA A 266 3.06 -20.84 -3.79
N MET A 267 2.98 -22.16 -3.87
CA MET A 267 1.91 -22.91 -4.55
C MET A 267 1.33 -23.94 -3.60
N THR A 268 0.02 -24.09 -3.62
CA THR A 268 -0.70 -25.16 -2.92
C THR A 268 -1.12 -26.23 -3.92
N ARG A 269 -1.81 -27.28 -3.45
CA ARG A 269 -2.44 -28.28 -4.32
C ARG A 269 -3.41 -27.70 -5.35
N HIS A 270 -3.94 -26.50 -5.08
CA HIS A 270 -4.87 -25.78 -5.95
C HIS A 270 -4.19 -25.07 -7.13
N ALA A 271 -2.86 -25.08 -7.21
CA ALA A 271 -2.14 -24.39 -8.29
C ALA A 271 -2.53 -24.88 -9.70
N ASN A 272 -3.04 -26.11 -9.85
CA ASN A 272 -3.47 -26.66 -11.13
C ASN A 272 -4.94 -26.36 -11.51
N LYS A 273 -5.66 -25.53 -10.73
CA LYS A 273 -7.11 -25.29 -10.85
C LYS A 273 -7.50 -24.16 -11.81
N LEU A 274 -6.54 -23.60 -12.56
CA LEU A 274 -6.81 -22.60 -13.58
C LEU A 274 -7.81 -23.05 -14.68
N PRO A 275 -7.76 -24.30 -15.19
CA PRO A 275 -8.71 -24.79 -16.18
C PRO A 275 -10.17 -24.61 -15.76
N ASP A 276 -10.47 -24.87 -14.47
CA ASP A 276 -11.81 -24.73 -13.88
C ASP A 276 -12.34 -23.30 -14.04
N LEU A 277 -11.48 -22.28 -13.86
CA LEU A 277 -11.86 -20.89 -14.08
C LEU A 277 -12.02 -20.56 -15.55
N THR A 278 -11.08 -21.00 -16.40
CA THR A 278 -11.12 -20.69 -17.83
C THR A 278 -12.25 -21.38 -18.59
N ALA A 279 -12.86 -22.41 -18.01
CA ALA A 279 -14.10 -23.00 -18.51
C ALA A 279 -15.32 -22.10 -18.26
N LEU A 280 -15.28 -21.27 -17.21
CA LEU A 280 -16.36 -20.35 -16.83
C LEU A 280 -16.18 -18.93 -17.39
N VAL A 281 -14.92 -18.51 -17.57
CA VAL A 281 -14.56 -17.15 -17.94
C VAL A 281 -13.57 -17.15 -19.11
N PRO A 282 -13.84 -16.40 -20.20
CA PRO A 282 -12.94 -16.35 -21.34
C PRO A 282 -11.52 -15.90 -20.97
N SER A 283 -10.50 -16.64 -21.38
CA SER A 283 -9.10 -16.22 -21.26
C SER A 283 -8.66 -15.40 -22.47
N LEU A 284 -7.85 -14.36 -22.26
CA LEU A 284 -7.24 -13.62 -23.34
C LEU A 284 -5.97 -14.32 -23.86
N PRO A 285 -5.78 -14.39 -25.19
CA PRO A 285 -4.56 -14.93 -25.77
C PRO A 285 -3.40 -13.94 -25.61
N ARG A 286 -2.16 -14.46 -25.61
CA ARG A 286 -0.94 -13.66 -25.69
C ARG A 286 -0.70 -13.22 -27.15
N PRO A 287 -0.09 -12.04 -27.40
CA PRO A 287 0.42 -11.08 -26.43
C PRO A 287 -0.67 -10.18 -25.83
N TYR A 288 -0.54 -9.89 -24.53
CA TYR A 288 -1.49 -9.03 -23.82
C TYR A 288 -1.33 -7.55 -24.19
N LYS A 289 -2.45 -6.85 -24.35
CA LYS A 289 -2.49 -5.40 -24.60
C LYS A 289 -2.59 -4.65 -23.26
N VAL A 290 -1.46 -4.42 -22.60
CA VAL A 290 -1.37 -3.66 -21.33
C VAL A 290 -0.50 -2.42 -21.52
N LYS A 291 -0.90 -1.29 -20.91
CA LYS A 291 -0.21 0.01 -21.05
C LYS A 291 1.08 0.08 -20.24
N SER A 292 1.11 -0.42 -19.00
CA SER A 292 2.34 -0.53 -18.23
C SER A 292 3.26 -1.59 -18.83
N ARG A 293 4.41 -1.14 -19.35
CA ARG A 293 5.48 -2.03 -19.82
C ARG A 293 6.11 -2.80 -18.66
N GLN A 294 6.22 -2.16 -17.49
CA GLN A 294 6.78 -2.80 -16.30
C GLN A 294 5.92 -4.00 -15.87
N ALA A 295 4.60 -3.85 -15.88
CA ALA A 295 3.68 -4.94 -15.58
C ALA A 295 3.84 -6.14 -16.54
N LEU A 296 4.16 -5.92 -17.82
CA LEU A 296 4.34 -7.01 -18.79
C LEU A 296 5.53 -7.93 -18.46
N TYR A 297 6.52 -7.44 -17.68
CA TYR A 297 7.60 -8.28 -17.17
C TYR A 297 7.14 -9.27 -16.09
N ASN A 298 6.01 -9.00 -15.43
CA ASN A 298 5.48 -9.80 -14.33
C ASN A 298 4.72 -11.07 -14.76
N ARG A 299 4.75 -11.49 -16.03
CA ARG A 299 4.24 -12.80 -16.55
C ARG A 299 3.11 -13.45 -15.71
N PRO A 300 1.84 -13.04 -15.87
CA PRO A 300 0.71 -13.63 -15.14
C PRO A 300 0.46 -15.08 -15.56
N ALA A 301 -0.23 -15.85 -14.71
CA ALA A 301 -0.71 -17.19 -15.03
C ALA A 301 -1.68 -17.13 -16.22
N ALA A 302 -2.69 -16.26 -16.12
CA ALA A 302 -3.62 -15.94 -17.19
C ALA A 302 -4.20 -14.54 -17.02
N ILE A 303 -4.76 -14.00 -18.10
CA ILE A 303 -5.70 -12.88 -18.03
C ILE A 303 -7.06 -13.43 -18.44
N VAL A 304 -8.05 -13.33 -17.57
CA VAL A 304 -9.44 -13.70 -17.85
C VAL A 304 -10.27 -12.44 -18.03
N ARG A 305 -11.22 -12.45 -18.97
CA ARG A 305 -12.09 -11.31 -19.28
C ARG A 305 -13.55 -11.70 -19.08
N PRO A 306 -14.10 -11.48 -17.87
CA PRO A 306 -15.53 -11.61 -17.63
C PRO A 306 -16.32 -10.69 -18.57
N LEU A 307 -17.43 -11.21 -19.09
CA LEU A 307 -18.36 -10.49 -19.97
C LEU A 307 -19.65 -10.09 -19.23
N GLU A 308 -19.88 -10.65 -18.05
CA GLU A 308 -21.06 -10.45 -17.21
C GLU A 308 -20.68 -10.53 -15.71
N ILE A 309 -21.52 -9.96 -14.84
CA ILE A 309 -21.24 -9.86 -13.39
C ILE A 309 -21.07 -11.24 -12.74
N SER A 310 -21.88 -12.23 -13.12
CA SER A 310 -21.79 -13.63 -12.67
C SER A 310 -20.41 -14.26 -12.90
N GLN A 311 -19.73 -13.90 -13.99
CA GLN A 311 -18.36 -14.35 -14.28
C GLN A 311 -17.33 -13.66 -13.36
N VAL A 312 -17.54 -12.39 -12.99
CA VAL A 312 -16.72 -11.71 -11.96
C VAL A 312 -16.89 -12.40 -10.60
N GLN A 313 -18.13 -12.73 -10.22
CA GLN A 313 -18.40 -13.52 -9.02
C GLN A 313 -17.75 -14.90 -9.08
N SER A 314 -17.73 -15.53 -10.25
CA SER A 314 -17.06 -16.82 -10.46
C SER A 314 -15.54 -16.71 -10.27
N CYS A 315 -14.90 -15.64 -10.73
CA CYS A 315 -13.49 -15.35 -10.44
C CYS A 315 -13.23 -15.28 -8.92
N VAL A 316 -14.06 -14.53 -8.18
CA VAL A 316 -13.91 -14.37 -6.72
C VAL A 316 -14.14 -15.70 -6.00
N ARG A 317 -15.21 -16.43 -6.31
CA ARG A 317 -15.49 -17.74 -5.68
C ARG A 317 -14.40 -18.75 -5.98
N TRP A 318 -13.88 -18.76 -7.20
CA TRP A 318 -12.74 -19.58 -7.58
C TRP A 318 -11.50 -19.22 -6.76
N ALA A 319 -11.20 -17.93 -6.59
CA ALA A 319 -10.08 -17.46 -5.80
C ALA A 319 -10.21 -17.84 -4.30
N LEU A 320 -11.41 -17.70 -3.74
CA LEU A 320 -11.73 -18.12 -2.37
C LEU A 320 -11.59 -19.62 -2.16
N THR A 321 -12.12 -20.43 -3.09
CA THR A 321 -12.10 -21.89 -3.04
C THR A 321 -10.67 -22.43 -3.16
N ASN A 322 -9.88 -21.82 -4.03
CA ASN A 322 -8.51 -22.26 -4.33
C ASN A 322 -7.45 -21.49 -3.52
N ARG A 323 -7.88 -20.62 -2.60
CA ARG A 323 -7.02 -19.79 -1.74
C ARG A 323 -5.93 -19.09 -2.55
N THR A 324 -6.30 -18.36 -3.59
CA THR A 324 -5.35 -17.60 -4.40
C THR A 324 -5.78 -16.14 -4.48
N SER A 325 -4.82 -15.26 -4.74
CA SER A 325 -5.07 -13.85 -4.96
C SER A 325 -5.34 -13.56 -6.44
N LEU A 326 -6.03 -12.46 -6.70
CA LEU A 326 -6.34 -11.93 -8.02
C LEU A 326 -5.66 -10.57 -8.19
N ALA A 327 -5.25 -10.27 -9.42
CA ALA A 327 -4.94 -8.91 -9.85
C ALA A 327 -6.09 -8.38 -10.71
N ILE A 328 -6.35 -7.06 -10.66
CA ILE A 328 -7.44 -6.45 -11.43
C ILE A 328 -6.86 -5.54 -12.51
N LEU A 329 -7.36 -5.70 -13.73
CA LEU A 329 -6.95 -4.95 -14.90
C LEU A 329 -8.12 -4.07 -15.38
N GLY A 330 -8.04 -2.78 -15.05
CA GLY A 330 -8.89 -1.73 -15.64
C GLY A 330 -8.22 -1.14 -16.88
N GLY A 331 -7.76 0.11 -16.80
CA GLY A 331 -7.05 0.78 -17.92
C GLY A 331 -5.61 0.30 -18.19
N GLY A 332 -5.08 -0.64 -17.40
CA GLY A 332 -3.75 -1.25 -17.62
C GLY A 332 -2.53 -0.35 -17.39
N HIS A 333 -2.66 0.78 -16.68
CA HIS A 333 -1.58 1.72 -16.40
C HIS A 333 -0.78 1.42 -15.12
N SER A 334 -1.32 0.63 -14.19
CA SER A 334 -0.66 0.32 -12.92
C SER A 334 0.33 -0.84 -13.07
N ASP A 335 1.43 -0.79 -12.34
CA ASP A 335 2.39 -1.91 -12.26
C ASP A 335 1.83 -3.11 -11.49
N HIS A 336 0.72 -2.94 -10.75
CA HIS A 336 0.03 -3.99 -10.01
C HIS A 336 -0.93 -4.84 -10.86
N CYS A 337 -1.25 -4.42 -12.09
CA CYS A 337 -2.32 -5.09 -12.86
C CYS A 337 -1.95 -6.49 -13.35
N LEU A 338 -0.65 -6.81 -13.42
CA LEU A 338 -0.12 -8.13 -13.75
C LEU A 338 0.91 -8.55 -12.70
N TRP A 339 0.85 -9.81 -12.26
CA TRP A 339 1.74 -10.35 -11.23
C TRP A 339 2.18 -11.79 -11.50
N PRO A 340 3.41 -12.22 -11.12
CA PRO A 340 3.94 -13.53 -11.54
C PRO A 340 3.10 -14.70 -11.02
N GLY A 341 2.61 -15.51 -11.97
CA GLY A 341 1.80 -16.69 -11.66
C GLY A 341 0.43 -16.37 -11.06
N VAL A 342 -0.06 -15.14 -11.17
CA VAL A 342 -1.38 -14.72 -10.68
C VAL A 342 -2.36 -14.59 -11.84
N VAL A 343 -3.65 -14.81 -11.56
CA VAL A 343 -4.72 -14.53 -12.52
C VAL A 343 -5.10 -13.06 -12.46
N SER A 344 -5.05 -12.39 -13.61
CA SER A 344 -5.56 -11.02 -13.76
C SER A 344 -6.98 -11.03 -14.32
N VAL A 345 -7.88 -10.28 -13.71
CA VAL A 345 -9.27 -10.09 -14.18
C VAL A 345 -9.37 -8.80 -14.97
N ASP A 346 -9.60 -8.92 -16.28
CA ASP A 346 -9.75 -7.81 -17.22
C ASP A 346 -11.20 -7.32 -17.26
N MET A 347 -11.40 -6.08 -16.82
CA MET A 347 -12.71 -5.45 -16.72
C MET A 347 -13.13 -4.71 -18.00
N SER A 348 -12.36 -4.79 -19.10
CA SER A 348 -12.60 -4.04 -20.34
C SER A 348 -13.92 -4.35 -21.06
N ALA A 349 -14.61 -5.43 -20.71
CA ALA A 349 -15.95 -5.72 -21.21
C ALA A 349 -17.03 -4.82 -20.57
N PHE A 350 -16.79 -4.34 -19.34
CA PHE A 350 -17.65 -3.41 -18.62
C PHE A 350 -17.23 -1.98 -19.01
N ASN A 351 -17.61 -1.53 -20.20
CA ASN A 351 -17.14 -0.29 -20.82
C ASN A 351 -18.27 0.69 -21.20
N LYS A 352 -19.43 0.59 -20.55
CA LYS A 352 -20.58 1.47 -20.78
C LYS A 352 -20.54 2.70 -19.88
N VAL A 353 -21.02 3.81 -20.46
CA VAL A 353 -21.23 5.09 -19.79
C VAL A 353 -22.69 5.47 -19.99
N HIS A 354 -23.37 5.85 -18.91
CA HIS A 354 -24.76 6.27 -18.95
C HIS A 354 -24.89 7.60 -18.21
N VAL A 355 -25.61 8.55 -18.82
CA VAL A 355 -26.00 9.80 -18.19
C VAL A 355 -27.44 9.68 -17.73
N VAL A 356 -27.70 10.00 -16.47
CA VAL A 356 -29.01 9.82 -15.84
C VAL A 356 -29.42 11.08 -15.08
N ASN A 357 -30.74 11.28 -14.97
CA ASN A 357 -31.28 12.36 -14.16
C ASN A 357 -30.95 12.14 -12.68
N PRO A 358 -30.58 13.20 -11.95
CA PRO A 358 -30.34 13.12 -10.52
C PRO A 358 -31.68 12.96 -9.77
N PRO A 359 -31.66 12.55 -8.49
CA PRO A 359 -32.81 12.69 -7.60
C PRO A 359 -33.29 14.15 -7.53
N GLN A 360 -34.55 14.36 -7.15
CA GLN A 360 -35.04 15.70 -6.77
C GLN A 360 -34.17 16.24 -5.61
N ASP A 361 -33.87 17.54 -5.63
CA ASP A 361 -33.10 18.27 -4.59
C ASP A 361 -31.56 18.08 -4.56
N VAL A 362 -30.93 17.64 -5.65
CA VAL A 362 -29.45 17.54 -5.75
C VAL A 362 -28.87 18.65 -6.64
N ASP A 363 -27.84 19.34 -6.14
CA ASP A 363 -27.10 20.41 -6.84
C ASP A 363 -26.14 19.86 -7.93
N THR A 364 -26.70 19.21 -8.95
CA THR A 364 -26.00 18.77 -10.16
C THR A 364 -26.99 18.56 -11.29
N GLU A 365 -26.60 18.85 -12.53
CA GLU A 365 -27.47 18.72 -13.70
C GLU A 365 -27.79 17.26 -14.04
N CYS A 366 -26.81 16.37 -13.87
CA CYS A 366 -26.98 14.93 -14.12
C CYS A 366 -25.96 14.09 -13.35
N TRP A 367 -26.22 12.79 -13.27
CA TRP A 367 -25.26 11.82 -12.76
C TRP A 367 -24.74 10.94 -13.90
N VAL A 368 -23.53 10.44 -13.73
CA VAL A 368 -22.85 9.60 -14.74
C VAL A 368 -22.54 8.25 -14.12
N VAL A 369 -23.11 7.17 -14.67
CA VAL A 369 -22.76 5.80 -14.33
C VAL A 369 -21.72 5.32 -15.33
N ALA A 370 -20.49 5.10 -14.88
CA ALA A 370 -19.40 4.58 -15.70
C ALA A 370 -18.96 3.21 -15.21
N GLU A 371 -18.90 2.24 -16.10
CA GLU A 371 -18.40 0.91 -15.81
C GLU A 371 -16.86 0.89 -15.67
N ALA A 372 -16.32 -0.06 -14.91
CA ALA A 372 -14.93 -0.07 -14.46
C ALA A 372 -13.88 -0.27 -15.58
N GLY A 373 -14.30 -0.79 -16.73
CA GLY A 373 -13.50 -0.91 -17.95
C GLY A 373 -13.45 0.36 -18.80
N CYS A 374 -14.25 1.39 -18.47
CA CYS A 374 -14.24 2.66 -19.18
C CYS A 374 -12.90 3.38 -19.02
N LYS A 375 -12.48 4.06 -20.10
CA LYS A 375 -11.33 4.97 -20.07
C LYS A 375 -11.80 6.41 -19.95
N THR A 376 -10.95 7.27 -19.39
CA THR A 376 -11.26 8.69 -19.21
C THR A 376 -11.76 9.34 -20.50
N GLY A 377 -11.07 9.13 -21.63
CA GLY A 377 -11.45 9.76 -22.89
C GLY A 377 -12.82 9.30 -23.42
N ASP A 378 -13.20 8.04 -23.12
CA ASP A 378 -14.51 7.52 -23.51
C ASP A 378 -15.61 8.17 -22.66
N ILE A 379 -15.39 8.30 -21.35
CA ILE A 379 -16.33 8.96 -20.45
C ILE A 379 -16.50 10.44 -20.83
N ILE A 380 -15.41 11.17 -21.05
CA ILE A 380 -15.46 12.60 -21.38
C ILE A 380 -16.20 12.84 -22.70
N ARG A 381 -16.02 11.99 -23.72
CA ARG A 381 -16.74 12.13 -25.00
C ARG A 381 -18.25 11.98 -24.82
N GLU A 382 -18.69 10.99 -24.06
CA GLU A 382 -20.12 10.75 -23.79
C GLU A 382 -20.74 11.86 -22.93
N THR A 383 -20.04 12.35 -21.90
CA THR A 383 -20.57 13.40 -21.02
C THR A 383 -20.62 14.76 -21.72
N MET A 384 -19.58 15.11 -22.49
CA MET A 384 -19.53 16.40 -23.20
C MET A 384 -20.64 16.53 -24.25
N ALA A 385 -21.09 15.41 -24.84
CA ALA A 385 -22.19 15.40 -25.81
C ALA A 385 -23.53 15.87 -25.23
N VAL A 386 -23.68 15.86 -23.90
CA VAL A 386 -24.88 16.32 -23.18
C VAL A 386 -24.59 17.52 -22.27
N GLY A 387 -23.47 18.22 -22.49
CA GLY A 387 -23.15 19.48 -21.81
C GLY A 387 -22.53 19.34 -20.42
N VAL A 388 -22.09 18.15 -20.01
CA VAL A 388 -21.47 17.92 -18.69
C VAL A 388 -20.08 17.27 -18.76
N THR A 389 -19.37 17.26 -17.64
CA THR A 389 -18.01 16.71 -17.51
C THR A 389 -17.75 16.09 -16.13
N LEU A 390 -16.60 15.43 -15.99
CA LEU A 390 -16.11 14.82 -14.76
C LEU A 390 -14.62 15.17 -14.53
N PRO A 391 -14.17 15.36 -13.27
CA PRO A 391 -12.78 15.68 -12.97
C PRO A 391 -11.86 14.45 -12.98
N LEU A 392 -11.81 13.76 -14.12
CA LEU A 392 -11.01 12.56 -14.35
C LEU A 392 -9.53 12.92 -14.62
N GLY A 393 -8.66 11.90 -14.66
CA GLY A 393 -7.21 12.13 -14.85
C GLY A 393 -6.81 12.48 -16.27
N SER A 394 -5.75 13.28 -16.42
CA SER A 394 -5.31 13.98 -17.65
C SER A 394 -4.95 13.14 -18.88
N ARG A 395 -4.90 11.81 -18.78
CA ARG A 395 -4.58 10.93 -19.93
C ARG A 395 -5.83 10.18 -20.40
N PRO A 396 -6.21 10.26 -21.70
CA PRO A 396 -7.44 9.66 -22.21
C PRO A 396 -7.52 8.14 -21.98
N SER A 397 -6.37 7.46 -22.00
CA SER A 397 -6.30 6.00 -21.92
C SER A 397 -6.33 5.42 -20.50
N VAL A 398 -6.37 6.25 -19.46
CA VAL A 398 -6.41 5.80 -18.06
C VAL A 398 -7.82 5.32 -17.71
N GLY A 399 -7.95 4.32 -16.84
CA GLY A 399 -9.25 3.73 -16.44
C GLY A 399 -9.48 3.74 -14.92
N ALA A 400 -10.41 2.90 -14.45
CA ALA A 400 -10.95 2.92 -13.08
C ALA A 400 -9.94 2.94 -11.94
N GLY A 401 -8.81 2.26 -12.10
CA GLY A 401 -7.76 2.25 -11.08
C GLY A 401 -7.31 3.65 -10.65
N LEU A 402 -7.40 4.66 -11.52
CA LEU A 402 -7.03 6.04 -11.16
C LEU A 402 -8.11 6.72 -10.31
N TRP A 403 -9.35 6.73 -10.77
CA TRP A 403 -10.41 7.50 -10.11
C TRP A 403 -10.93 6.83 -8.82
N LEU A 404 -10.64 5.54 -8.63
CA LEU A 404 -10.79 4.84 -7.34
C LEU A 404 -9.65 5.14 -6.34
N GLN A 405 -8.57 5.81 -6.77
CA GLN A 405 -7.38 6.11 -5.97
C GLN A 405 -7.13 7.62 -5.80
N GLY A 406 -8.14 8.45 -6.05
CA GLY A 406 -8.02 9.91 -6.06
C GLY A 406 -8.45 10.45 -7.42
N GLY A 407 -7.56 10.37 -8.41
CA GLY A 407 -7.80 10.92 -9.75
C GLY A 407 -7.44 12.39 -9.85
N ILE A 408 -6.21 12.65 -10.29
CA ILE A 408 -5.66 13.98 -10.51
C ILE A 408 -5.62 14.26 -12.03
N GLY A 409 -6.23 15.35 -12.44
CA GLY A 409 -6.29 15.81 -13.83
C GLY A 409 -6.53 17.32 -13.94
N HIS A 410 -6.82 17.78 -15.15
CA HIS A 410 -6.90 19.22 -15.47
C HIS A 410 -7.97 19.99 -14.67
N LEU A 411 -9.06 19.32 -14.31
CA LEU A 411 -10.15 19.91 -13.52
C LEU A 411 -9.97 19.74 -12.00
N ALA A 412 -8.90 19.09 -11.53
CA ALA A 412 -8.76 18.76 -10.11
C ALA A 412 -8.80 20.00 -9.20
N ARG A 413 -8.14 21.08 -9.61
CA ARG A 413 -8.13 22.36 -8.87
C ARG A 413 -9.52 23.04 -8.84
N HIS A 414 -10.33 22.85 -9.87
CA HIS A 414 -11.64 23.48 -10.04
C HIS A 414 -12.79 22.68 -9.41
N CYS A 415 -12.83 21.36 -9.62
CA CYS A 415 -13.94 20.49 -9.23
C CYS A 415 -13.59 19.49 -8.10
N GLY A 416 -12.33 19.47 -7.64
CA GLY A 416 -11.83 18.44 -6.73
C GLY A 416 -11.35 17.20 -7.49
N LEU A 417 -10.92 16.18 -6.75
CA LEU A 417 -10.42 14.93 -7.33
C LEU A 417 -11.56 14.11 -7.95
N ALA A 418 -11.25 13.21 -8.88
CA ALA A 418 -12.25 12.31 -9.47
C ALA A 418 -13.05 11.54 -8.40
N CYS A 419 -12.36 11.10 -7.35
CA CYS A 419 -12.94 10.35 -6.26
C CYS A 419 -13.92 11.17 -5.42
N ASP A 420 -13.83 12.51 -5.42
CA ASP A 420 -14.74 13.39 -4.68
C ASP A 420 -16.14 13.38 -5.30
N ALA A 421 -16.20 13.13 -6.61
CA ALA A 421 -17.43 13.05 -7.39
C ALA A 421 -18.15 11.69 -7.24
N ILE A 422 -17.52 10.67 -6.64
CA ILE A 422 -18.16 9.36 -6.43
C ILE A 422 -19.27 9.47 -5.39
N VAL A 423 -20.48 9.07 -5.77
CA VAL A 423 -21.68 9.02 -4.91
C VAL A 423 -22.21 7.60 -4.69
N GLY A 424 -21.80 6.64 -5.51
CA GLY A 424 -22.09 5.23 -5.29
C GLY A 424 -21.41 4.30 -6.29
N ALA A 425 -21.59 2.99 -6.10
CA ALA A 425 -20.94 1.97 -6.90
C ALA A 425 -21.70 0.63 -6.86
N VAL A 426 -21.46 -0.18 -7.88
CA VAL A 426 -21.77 -1.62 -7.88
C VAL A 426 -20.46 -2.38 -7.84
N MET A 427 -20.30 -3.34 -6.94
CA MET A 427 -19.07 -4.14 -6.84
C MET A 427 -19.33 -5.55 -6.34
N VAL A 428 -18.43 -6.48 -6.67
CA VAL A 428 -18.40 -7.82 -6.08
C VAL A 428 -17.46 -7.80 -4.88
N ASP A 429 -17.95 -8.18 -3.69
CA ASP A 429 -17.10 -8.31 -2.50
C ASP A 429 -16.22 -9.56 -2.61
N VAL A 430 -15.05 -9.53 -1.96
CA VAL A 430 -14.09 -10.64 -1.99
C VAL A 430 -14.10 -11.51 -0.73
N VAL A 431 -15.12 -11.36 0.12
CA VAL A 431 -15.37 -12.21 1.29
C VAL A 431 -16.19 -13.43 0.88
N SER A 432 -17.24 -13.21 0.10
CA SER A 432 -18.27 -14.18 -0.28
C SER A 432 -18.57 -14.21 -1.78
N GLY A 433 -18.18 -13.17 -2.53
CA GLY A 433 -18.55 -13.03 -3.94
C GLY A 433 -20.01 -12.59 -4.15
N GLN A 434 -20.62 -11.94 -3.16
CA GLN A 434 -21.90 -11.26 -3.31
C GLN A 434 -21.73 -9.96 -4.09
N LEU A 435 -22.84 -9.51 -4.67
CA LEU A 435 -22.92 -8.26 -5.40
C LEU A 435 -23.45 -7.19 -4.45
N LEU A 436 -22.71 -6.09 -4.31
CA LEU A 436 -23.02 -4.99 -3.42
C LEU A 436 -23.44 -3.75 -4.23
N CYS A 437 -24.47 -3.07 -3.73
CA CYS A 437 -24.79 -1.69 -4.10
C CYS A 437 -24.37 -0.78 -2.97
N ILE A 438 -23.42 0.11 -3.27
CA ILE A 438 -22.79 1.00 -2.30
C ILE A 438 -23.19 2.45 -2.57
N GLY A 439 -23.57 3.20 -1.55
CA GLY A 439 -24.02 4.57 -1.73
C GLY A 439 -25.19 4.63 -2.73
N TYR A 440 -25.31 5.74 -3.46
CA TYR A 440 -26.40 5.87 -4.41
C TYR A 440 -26.07 5.19 -5.74
N VAL A 441 -26.91 4.22 -6.12
CA VAL A 441 -26.95 3.62 -7.45
C VAL A 441 -28.35 3.86 -8.03
N PRO A 442 -28.48 4.50 -9.21
CA PRO A 442 -29.78 4.71 -9.84
C PRO A 442 -30.55 3.40 -10.01
N GLU A 443 -31.87 3.44 -9.82
CA GLU A 443 -32.71 2.24 -9.80
C GLU A 443 -32.56 1.39 -11.07
N GLN A 444 -32.55 2.01 -12.25
CA GLN A 444 -32.36 1.31 -13.53
C GLN A 444 -30.97 0.67 -13.71
N HIS A 445 -29.99 1.08 -12.89
CA HIS A 445 -28.63 0.53 -12.90
C HIS A 445 -28.33 -0.34 -11.68
N ARG A 446 -29.35 -0.62 -10.84
CA ARG A 446 -29.24 -1.51 -9.70
C ARG A 446 -29.44 -2.96 -10.14
N PRO A 447 -28.45 -3.85 -10.00
CA PRO A 447 -28.65 -5.25 -10.32
C PRO A 447 -29.65 -5.90 -9.34
N PRO A 448 -30.52 -6.83 -9.79
CA PRO A 448 -31.62 -7.37 -8.98
C PRO A 448 -31.15 -8.15 -7.74
N ASN A 449 -29.97 -8.76 -7.80
CA ASN A 449 -29.39 -9.55 -6.70
C ASN A 449 -28.38 -8.75 -5.87
N ALA A 450 -28.29 -7.43 -6.06
CA ALA A 450 -27.35 -6.60 -5.33
C ALA A 450 -27.90 -6.21 -3.96
N VAL A 451 -27.11 -6.45 -2.91
CA VAL A 451 -27.47 -6.16 -1.52
C VAL A 451 -26.75 -4.91 -1.02
N ARG A 452 -27.30 -4.25 0.00
CA ARG A 452 -26.63 -3.15 0.69
C ARG A 452 -26.04 -3.68 2.01
N HIS A 453 -24.76 -3.41 2.24
CA HIS A 453 -24.07 -3.83 3.45
C HIS A 453 -24.29 -2.86 4.61
N GLU A 454 -24.25 -3.32 5.86
CA GLU A 454 -24.44 -2.44 7.04
C GLU A 454 -23.39 -1.32 7.13
N GLN A 455 -22.16 -1.61 6.69
CA GLN A 455 -21.05 -0.65 6.60
C GLN A 455 -20.96 0.07 5.24
N ASP A 456 -22.10 0.28 4.56
CA ASP A 456 -22.22 0.96 3.26
C ASP A 456 -21.40 2.26 3.18
N GLU A 457 -21.56 3.14 4.16
CA GLU A 457 -20.87 4.43 4.21
C GLU A 457 -19.35 4.27 4.32
N GLY A 458 -18.89 3.26 5.06
CA GLY A 458 -17.47 2.93 5.19
C GLY A 458 -16.87 2.47 3.87
N LEU A 459 -17.62 1.69 3.09
CA LEU A 459 -17.23 1.26 1.75
C LEU A 459 -17.26 2.42 0.74
N LEU A 460 -18.29 3.26 0.76
CA LEU A 460 -18.36 4.44 -0.09
C LEU A 460 -17.15 5.35 0.17
N TRP A 461 -16.88 5.65 1.44
CA TRP A 461 -15.69 6.40 1.85
C TRP A 461 -14.38 5.77 1.35
N ALA A 462 -14.27 4.44 1.43
CA ALA A 462 -13.09 3.69 0.99
C ALA A 462 -12.90 3.73 -0.54
N LEU A 463 -13.99 3.67 -1.31
CA LEU A 463 -13.99 3.82 -2.77
C LEU A 463 -13.47 5.19 -3.20
N LYS A 464 -13.63 6.22 -2.37
CA LYS A 464 -13.13 7.58 -2.58
C LYS A 464 -11.62 7.71 -2.26
N GLY A 465 -10.77 6.86 -2.85
CA GLY A 465 -9.32 7.00 -2.74
C GLY A 465 -8.52 5.72 -2.47
N ALA A 466 -9.18 4.63 -2.09
CA ALA A 466 -8.54 3.32 -1.89
C ALA A 466 -9.38 2.17 -2.49
N GLY A 467 -10.31 2.48 -3.42
CA GLY A 467 -11.36 1.56 -3.85
C GLY A 467 -10.89 0.25 -4.45
N THR A 468 -9.69 0.24 -5.04
CA THR A 468 -9.05 -0.97 -5.59
C THR A 468 -8.78 -2.06 -4.53
N ASN A 469 -8.84 -1.73 -3.24
CA ASN A 469 -8.52 -2.65 -2.14
C ASN A 469 -9.69 -3.49 -1.61
N PHE A 470 -10.95 -3.14 -1.89
CA PHE A 470 -12.09 -3.64 -1.10
C PHE A 470 -13.01 -4.60 -1.86
N GLY A 471 -12.89 -4.66 -3.18
CA GLY A 471 -13.50 -5.69 -4.03
C GLY A 471 -13.43 -5.31 -5.51
N ILE A 472 -14.12 -6.08 -6.36
CA ILE A 472 -14.07 -5.88 -7.81
C ILE A 472 -15.22 -4.97 -8.24
N VAL A 473 -14.90 -3.70 -8.49
CA VAL A 473 -15.88 -2.69 -8.93
C VAL A 473 -16.38 -3.01 -10.34
N ILE A 474 -17.69 -3.03 -10.51
CA ILE A 474 -18.39 -3.20 -11.79
C ILE A 474 -18.66 -1.84 -12.43
N SER A 475 -19.26 -0.92 -11.67
CA SER A 475 -19.58 0.44 -12.10
C SER A 475 -19.57 1.41 -10.95
N VAL A 476 -19.43 2.70 -11.28
CA VAL A 476 -19.47 3.80 -10.32
C VAL A 476 -20.36 4.90 -10.83
N THR A 477 -21.12 5.46 -9.90
CA THR A 477 -21.99 6.61 -10.09
C THR A 477 -21.26 7.86 -9.63
N PHE A 478 -21.14 8.83 -10.53
CA PHE A 478 -20.55 10.14 -10.26
C PHE A 478 -21.61 11.24 -10.29
N LYS A 479 -21.46 12.24 -9.42
CA LYS A 479 -22.04 13.56 -9.68
C LYS A 479 -21.25 14.24 -10.81
N SER A 480 -21.94 14.89 -11.74
CA SER A 480 -21.32 15.60 -12.85
C SER A 480 -21.16 17.10 -12.57
N TYR A 481 -20.41 17.77 -13.44
CA TYR A 481 -20.24 19.22 -13.44
C TYR A 481 -20.58 19.75 -14.83
N THR A 482 -21.09 20.98 -14.93
CA THR A 482 -21.31 21.65 -16.21
C THR A 482 -20.02 21.68 -17.03
N ALA A 483 -20.10 21.35 -18.32
CA ALA A 483 -18.96 21.31 -19.21
C ALA A 483 -18.25 22.66 -19.28
N GLN A 484 -16.92 22.60 -19.26
CA GLN A 484 -16.06 23.78 -19.24
C GLN A 484 -15.27 23.88 -20.54
N VAL A 485 -14.93 25.11 -20.92
CA VAL A 485 -14.01 25.42 -22.01
C VAL A 485 -12.68 25.88 -21.43
N PHE A 486 -11.58 25.57 -22.11
CA PHE A 486 -10.23 25.88 -21.67
C PHE A 486 -9.54 26.86 -22.62
N SER A 487 -8.97 27.93 -22.05
CA SER A 487 -7.97 28.75 -22.71
C SER A 487 -6.59 28.26 -22.27
N VAL A 488 -5.81 27.72 -23.21
CA VAL A 488 -4.49 27.14 -22.91
C VAL A 488 -3.37 28.05 -23.41
N ARG A 489 -2.43 28.36 -22.52
CA ARG A 489 -1.26 29.18 -22.83
C ARG A 489 0.03 28.48 -22.45
N ASN A 490 0.89 28.28 -23.44
CA ASN A 490 2.26 27.81 -23.21
C ASN A 490 3.17 29.01 -23.08
N TYR A 491 3.96 29.04 -22.02
CA TYR A 491 5.02 30.03 -21.85
C TYR A 491 6.34 29.46 -22.36
N GLY A 492 7.27 30.32 -22.76
CA GLY A 492 8.58 29.92 -23.29
C GLY A 492 9.36 29.00 -22.32
N GLN A 493 10.45 28.41 -22.80
CA GLN A 493 11.30 27.48 -22.03
C GLN A 493 12.64 28.13 -21.68
N PRO A 494 12.70 29.04 -20.67
CA PRO A 494 13.94 29.59 -20.16
C PRO A 494 14.91 28.46 -19.77
N ASN A 495 16.20 28.73 -19.90
CA ASN A 495 17.27 27.79 -19.62
C ASN A 495 18.18 28.27 -18.47
N GLY A 496 18.96 27.36 -17.90
CA GLY A 496 19.97 27.66 -16.89
C GLY A 496 19.42 28.47 -15.71
N HIS A 497 20.09 29.58 -15.36
CA HIS A 497 19.70 30.43 -14.24
C HIS A 497 18.30 31.05 -14.41
N ASP A 498 17.88 31.36 -15.64
CA ASP A 498 16.56 31.91 -15.90
C ASP A 498 15.45 30.88 -15.66
N ALA A 499 15.74 29.58 -15.85
CA ALA A 499 14.81 28.50 -15.53
C ALA A 499 14.58 28.41 -14.01
N GLU A 500 15.65 28.48 -13.22
CA GLU A 500 15.60 28.43 -11.75
C GLU A 500 14.86 29.65 -11.17
N LYS A 501 15.18 30.85 -11.69
CA LYS A 501 14.49 32.10 -11.32
C LYS A 501 13.01 32.04 -11.70
N THR A 502 12.68 31.56 -12.90
CA THR A 502 11.29 31.40 -13.35
C THR A 502 10.53 30.47 -12.43
N LEU A 503 11.07 29.28 -12.15
CA LEU A 503 10.43 28.30 -11.26
C LEU A 503 10.23 28.90 -9.86
N THR A 504 11.24 29.58 -9.31
CA THR A 504 11.17 30.17 -7.97
C THR A 504 10.11 31.28 -7.87
N THR A 505 10.14 32.24 -8.79
CA THR A 505 9.22 33.39 -8.76
C THR A 505 7.81 32.98 -9.14
N LYS A 506 7.64 32.21 -10.23
CA LYS A 506 6.31 31.84 -10.74
C LYS A 506 5.63 30.79 -9.88
N SER A 507 6.35 29.85 -9.26
CA SER A 507 5.69 28.88 -8.37
C SER A 507 5.03 29.53 -7.16
N ARG A 508 5.62 30.60 -6.60
CA ARG A 508 4.99 31.38 -5.51
C ARG A 508 3.71 32.04 -5.99
N GLU A 509 3.79 32.77 -7.10
CA GLU A 509 2.63 33.44 -7.72
C GLU A 509 1.50 32.46 -8.02
N VAL A 510 1.84 31.32 -8.64
CA VAL A 510 0.89 30.25 -8.98
C VAL A 510 0.22 29.67 -7.74
N SER A 511 0.98 29.41 -6.68
CA SER A 511 0.43 28.76 -5.48
C SER A 511 -0.45 29.70 -4.64
N SER A 512 -0.08 30.98 -4.52
CA SER A 512 -0.75 31.91 -3.60
C SER A 512 -1.78 32.83 -4.25
N LEU A 513 -1.57 33.26 -5.51
CA LEU A 513 -2.38 34.31 -6.13
C LEU A 513 -3.40 33.79 -7.12
N TYR A 514 -3.20 32.61 -7.70
CA TYR A 514 -4.06 32.16 -8.79
C TYR A 514 -5.51 31.91 -8.32
N PRO A 515 -6.51 32.46 -9.04
CA PRO A 515 -7.91 32.14 -8.84
C PRO A 515 -8.22 30.64 -8.94
N HIS A 516 -9.45 30.30 -8.53
CA HIS A 516 -9.94 28.92 -8.51
C HIS A 516 -9.98 28.25 -9.89
N ASN A 517 -10.25 29.03 -10.94
CA ASN A 517 -10.41 28.55 -12.31
C ASN A 517 -9.12 28.60 -13.15
N ILE A 518 -7.97 28.91 -12.54
CA ILE A 518 -6.67 28.93 -13.23
C ILE A 518 -5.73 27.91 -12.60
N SER A 519 -5.11 27.08 -13.44
CA SER A 519 -4.01 26.18 -13.05
C SER A 519 -2.79 26.38 -13.96
N SER A 520 -1.59 26.07 -13.45
CA SER A 520 -0.33 26.20 -14.19
C SER A 520 0.59 25.06 -13.84
N ASP A 521 0.80 24.16 -14.80
CA ASP A 521 1.70 23.03 -14.63
C ASP A 521 3.12 23.44 -15.07
N PHE A 522 4.14 22.99 -14.34
CA PHE A 522 5.55 23.18 -14.70
C PHE A 522 6.17 21.86 -15.12
N TYR A 523 7.05 21.89 -16.12
CA TYR A 523 7.86 20.75 -16.53
C TYR A 523 9.33 21.13 -16.58
N LEU A 524 10.16 20.32 -15.92
CA LEU A 524 11.60 20.51 -15.77
C LEU A 524 12.33 19.36 -16.45
N TYR A 525 13.26 19.65 -17.35
CA TYR A 525 14.08 18.66 -18.02
C TYR A 525 15.45 19.24 -18.34
N CYS A 526 16.41 18.39 -18.72
CA CYS A 526 17.75 18.81 -19.10
C CYS A 526 17.95 18.66 -20.60
N GLU A 527 18.49 19.70 -21.25
CA GLU A 527 18.83 19.69 -22.67
C GLU A 527 20.18 20.39 -22.86
N GLY A 528 21.14 19.72 -23.50
CA GLY A 528 22.49 20.28 -23.71
C GLY A 528 23.23 20.61 -22.41
N GLY A 529 22.93 19.90 -21.31
CA GLY A 529 23.51 20.17 -19.98
C GLY A 529 22.89 21.36 -19.24
N GLN A 530 21.91 22.04 -19.84
CA GLN A 530 21.19 23.14 -19.21
C GLN A 530 19.78 22.70 -18.80
N ILE A 531 19.34 23.14 -17.62
CA ILE A 531 17.97 22.94 -17.15
C ILE A 531 17.04 23.80 -17.99
N ARG A 532 15.92 23.24 -18.41
CA ARG A 532 14.80 23.91 -19.05
C ARG A 532 13.62 23.89 -18.09
N CYS A 533 12.92 25.01 -17.97
CA CYS A 533 11.65 25.10 -17.25
C CYS A 533 10.60 25.61 -18.21
N GLY A 534 9.57 24.82 -18.49
CA GLY A 534 8.40 25.32 -19.20
C GLY A 534 7.16 25.30 -18.31
N MET A 535 6.21 26.14 -18.68
CA MET A 535 4.97 26.34 -17.93
C MET A 535 3.79 26.37 -18.88
N THR A 536 2.74 25.61 -18.56
CA THR A 536 1.47 25.63 -19.28
C THR A 536 0.35 26.06 -18.35
N THR A 537 -0.35 27.14 -18.69
CA THR A 537 -1.48 27.65 -17.93
C THR A 537 -2.79 27.26 -18.60
N PHE A 538 -3.72 26.80 -17.79
CA PHE A 538 -5.09 26.47 -18.18
C PHE A 538 -6.04 27.42 -17.44
N LEU A 539 -6.79 28.20 -18.20
CA LEU A 539 -7.92 28.99 -17.69
C LEU A 539 -9.21 28.28 -18.08
N CYS A 540 -10.02 27.95 -17.06
CA CYS A 540 -11.30 27.27 -17.19
C CYS A 540 -12.45 28.29 -17.09
N PHE A 541 -13.42 28.22 -17.99
CA PHE A 541 -14.58 29.11 -17.99
C PHE A 541 -15.78 28.46 -18.71
N LEU A 542 -16.97 29.00 -18.48
CA LEU A 542 -18.20 28.59 -19.16
C LEU A 542 -18.27 29.21 -20.57
N GLU A 543 -18.88 28.50 -21.50
CA GLU A 543 -19.03 28.97 -22.88
C GLU A 543 -19.86 30.28 -22.92
N GLY A 544 -19.27 31.36 -23.46
CA GLY A 544 -19.88 32.70 -23.52
C GLY A 544 -19.18 33.79 -22.69
N ASP A 545 -18.36 33.42 -21.70
CA ASP A 545 -17.58 34.35 -20.87
C ASP A 545 -16.22 34.71 -21.52
N ILE A 546 -16.21 35.55 -22.57
CA ILE A 546 -14.94 35.99 -23.20
C ILE A 546 -14.53 37.39 -22.73
N SER A 547 -13.42 37.48 -22.00
CA SER A 547 -12.64 38.72 -21.84
C SER A 547 -11.52 38.77 -22.88
N THR A 548 -11.51 39.84 -23.67
CA THR A 548 -10.60 40.13 -24.78
C THR A 548 -9.12 40.25 -24.36
N GLY A 549 -8.25 39.43 -24.97
CA GLY A 549 -6.78 39.52 -24.88
C GLY A 549 -6.11 38.65 -25.96
N PRO A 550 -4.85 38.91 -26.35
CA PRO A 550 -4.27 38.43 -27.60
C PRO A 550 -4.18 36.89 -27.65
N THR A 551 -4.71 36.35 -28.75
CA THR A 551 -5.23 35.01 -29.03
C THR A 551 -4.63 33.83 -28.24
N PRO A 552 -5.22 33.44 -27.11
CA PRO A 552 -5.10 32.09 -26.57
C PRO A 552 -5.86 31.09 -27.48
N LYS A 553 -5.39 29.84 -27.53
CA LYS A 553 -6.15 28.78 -28.21
C LYS A 553 -7.22 28.25 -27.26
N THR A 554 -8.47 28.57 -27.55
CA THR A 554 -9.65 28.02 -26.88
C THR A 554 -9.87 26.59 -27.37
N ILE A 555 -10.00 25.64 -26.45
CA ILE A 555 -10.22 24.22 -26.72
C ILE A 555 -11.22 23.65 -25.71
N ASP A 556 -12.00 22.65 -26.12
CA ASP A 556 -12.87 21.91 -25.21
C ASP A 556 -12.10 20.82 -24.43
N ALA A 557 -12.81 20.08 -23.57
CA ALA A 557 -12.20 18.97 -22.83
C ALA A 557 -11.69 17.86 -23.77
N ILE A 558 -12.39 17.53 -24.85
CA ILE A 558 -12.00 16.44 -25.77
C ILE A 558 -10.67 16.79 -26.43
N GLU A 559 -10.54 18.00 -26.98
CA GLU A 559 -9.32 18.49 -27.62
C GLU A 559 -8.16 18.63 -26.61
N LEU A 560 -8.44 19.06 -25.37
CA LEU A 560 -7.44 19.10 -24.29
C LEU A 560 -6.87 17.70 -24.01
N PHE A 561 -7.74 16.70 -23.94
CA PHE A 561 -7.39 15.30 -23.70
C PHE A 561 -6.65 14.66 -24.88
N ASP A 562 -7.09 14.90 -26.11
CA ASP A 562 -6.53 14.27 -27.32
C ASP A 562 -5.15 14.80 -27.69
N LYS A 563 -4.80 16.04 -27.31
CA LYS A 563 -3.54 16.67 -27.74
C LYS A 563 -2.32 16.34 -26.89
N GLU A 564 -2.47 15.64 -25.76
CA GLU A 564 -1.40 15.33 -24.78
C GLU A 564 -0.38 16.50 -24.66
N MET A 565 -0.89 17.73 -24.51
CA MET A 565 -0.28 18.95 -25.08
C MET A 565 1.17 19.27 -24.67
N TYR A 566 1.65 18.79 -23.52
CA TYR A 566 3.01 19.03 -23.05
C TYR A 566 3.94 17.82 -23.25
N VAL A 567 3.41 16.59 -23.18
CA VAL A 567 4.20 15.35 -23.35
C VAL A 567 4.47 15.07 -24.83
N SER A 568 3.57 15.48 -25.72
CA SER A 568 3.69 15.33 -27.18
C SER A 568 4.78 16.24 -27.79
N LYS A 569 5.12 17.35 -27.13
CA LYS A 569 6.18 18.29 -27.57
C LYS A 569 7.54 18.02 -26.93
N MET A 570 7.59 17.51 -25.70
CA MET A 570 8.84 17.12 -25.05
C MET A 570 9.45 15.90 -25.76
N HIS A 571 10.69 16.06 -26.26
CA HIS A 571 11.47 15.02 -26.95
C HIS A 571 10.74 14.34 -28.13
N ALA A 572 10.07 15.13 -28.99
CA ALA A 572 9.32 14.65 -30.16
C ALA A 572 8.13 13.71 -29.85
N GLY A 573 7.63 13.73 -28.61
CA GLY A 573 6.44 12.99 -28.21
C GLY A 573 6.75 11.55 -27.84
N HIS A 574 6.42 11.19 -26.60
CA HIS A 574 6.49 9.81 -26.11
C HIS A 574 5.48 8.86 -26.81
N GLY A 575 4.63 9.41 -27.70
CA GLY A 575 3.56 8.71 -28.42
C GLY A 575 4.02 7.73 -29.50
N GLY A 576 5.32 7.65 -29.81
CA GLY A 576 5.84 6.79 -30.89
C GLY A 576 5.95 5.30 -30.58
N ASN A 577 5.50 4.80 -29.41
CA ASN A 577 5.76 3.42 -28.97
C ASN A 577 7.25 3.03 -28.95
N LYS A 578 8.19 3.99 -28.85
CA LYS A 578 9.64 3.71 -28.89
C LYS A 578 10.34 3.80 -27.54
N THR A 579 9.64 4.23 -26.50
CA THR A 579 10.21 4.42 -25.17
C THR A 579 9.51 3.54 -24.12
N SER A 580 10.17 3.44 -22.97
CA SER A 580 9.68 2.89 -21.72
C SER A 580 9.80 3.96 -20.64
N ALA A 581 8.94 3.88 -19.62
CA ALA A 581 8.89 4.89 -18.56
C ALA A 581 8.62 4.25 -17.20
N PHE A 582 9.17 4.88 -16.16
CA PHE A 582 8.95 4.56 -14.77
C PHE A 582 8.73 5.87 -14.00
N LYS A 583 7.75 5.92 -13.12
CA LYS A 583 7.39 7.15 -12.42
C LYS A 583 6.89 6.94 -11.02
N ARG A 584 7.08 7.93 -10.17
CA ARG A 584 6.53 8.02 -8.82
C ARG A 584 6.15 9.46 -8.55
N CYS A 585 5.12 9.67 -7.73
CA CYS A 585 4.61 11.00 -7.45
C CYS A 585 4.57 11.30 -5.96
N VAL A 586 5.11 12.46 -5.59
CA VAL A 586 5.08 13.04 -4.25
C VAL A 586 4.32 14.36 -4.27
N PHE A 587 3.61 14.66 -3.20
CA PHE A 587 2.89 15.92 -3.04
C PHE A 587 3.79 16.94 -2.36
N LEU A 588 3.99 18.09 -2.99
CA LEU A 588 4.84 19.17 -2.48
C LEU A 588 4.01 20.43 -2.21
N LYS A 589 4.44 21.18 -1.20
CA LYS A 589 3.89 22.48 -0.83
C LYS A 589 5.05 23.46 -0.73
N GLU A 590 4.82 24.71 -1.13
CA GLU A 590 5.83 25.78 -1.04
C GLU A 590 7.17 25.41 -1.71
N ILE A 591 7.13 24.91 -2.95
CA ILE A 591 8.33 24.44 -3.67
C ILE A 591 9.42 25.50 -3.86
N ALA A 592 9.07 26.78 -3.69
CA ALA A 592 10.02 27.90 -3.71
C ALA A 592 10.94 27.95 -2.46
N ASN A 593 10.76 27.04 -1.50
CA ASN A 593 11.71 26.79 -0.42
C ASN A 593 13.09 26.44 -1.01
N PRO A 594 14.20 27.05 -0.53
CA PRO A 594 15.53 26.82 -1.08
C PRO A 594 15.97 25.35 -1.11
N TYR A 595 15.59 24.56 -0.10
CA TYR A 595 15.97 23.15 -0.02
C TYR A 595 15.21 22.31 -1.05
N THR A 596 13.88 22.46 -1.12
CA THR A 596 13.04 21.79 -2.14
C THR A 596 13.49 22.18 -3.55
N MET A 597 13.73 23.47 -3.79
CA MET A 597 14.22 23.97 -5.07
C MET A 597 15.55 23.32 -5.46
N LYS A 598 16.51 23.27 -4.53
CA LYS A 598 17.82 22.62 -4.75
C LYS A 598 17.67 21.17 -5.19
N VAL A 599 16.79 20.39 -4.53
CA VAL A 599 16.53 18.99 -4.89
C VAL A 599 15.90 18.89 -6.29
N LEU A 600 14.90 19.71 -6.62
CA LEU A 600 14.26 19.71 -7.95
C LEU A 600 15.26 20.03 -9.08
N ILE A 601 16.11 21.03 -8.86
CA ILE A 601 17.13 21.46 -9.82
C ILE A 601 18.22 20.39 -9.98
N SER A 602 18.74 19.82 -8.89
CA SER A 602 19.72 18.73 -8.95
C SER A 602 19.14 17.51 -9.65
N ALA A 603 17.94 17.08 -9.25
CA ALA A 603 17.25 15.94 -9.86
C ALA A 603 17.09 16.10 -11.38
N THR A 604 16.74 17.32 -11.83
CA THR A 604 16.59 17.62 -13.26
C THR A 604 17.92 17.52 -14.01
N ARG A 605 19.02 18.02 -13.42
CA ARG A 605 20.36 17.98 -14.02
C ARG A 605 20.92 16.56 -14.08
N ASP A 606 20.66 15.76 -13.04
CA ASP A 606 21.23 14.43 -12.83
C ASP A 606 20.41 13.31 -13.52
N GLY A 607 19.48 13.66 -14.42
CA GLY A 607 18.69 12.71 -15.19
C GLY A 607 19.57 11.77 -16.02
N PRO A 608 19.49 10.43 -15.84
CA PRO A 608 20.40 9.49 -16.52
C PRO A 608 20.24 9.42 -18.04
N THR A 609 19.10 9.87 -18.56
CA THR A 609 18.86 10.03 -19.99
C THR A 609 18.36 11.46 -20.26
N PRO A 610 18.54 11.97 -21.49
CA PRO A 610 18.00 13.29 -21.86
C PRO A 610 16.47 13.33 -21.87
N TYR A 611 15.78 12.20 -21.71
CA TYR A 611 14.32 12.12 -21.73
C TYR A 611 13.67 12.21 -20.35
N CYS A 612 14.46 12.15 -19.27
CA CYS A 612 13.96 12.24 -17.91
C CYS A 612 13.46 13.66 -17.59
N TYR A 613 12.33 13.76 -16.90
CA TYR A 613 11.76 15.04 -16.51
C TYR A 613 11.00 14.98 -15.18
N LEU A 614 10.80 16.15 -14.59
CA LEU A 614 9.90 16.37 -13.46
C LEU A 614 8.66 17.13 -13.96
N ASN A 615 7.48 16.65 -13.62
CA ASN A 615 6.22 17.35 -13.91
C ASN A 615 5.55 17.77 -12.61
N LEU A 616 5.29 19.06 -12.45
CA LEU A 616 4.67 19.66 -11.27
C LEU A 616 3.24 20.07 -11.65
N VAL A 617 2.28 19.18 -11.36
CA VAL A 617 0.86 19.41 -11.66
C VAL A 617 0.24 20.25 -10.55
N HIS A 618 -0.34 21.39 -10.90
CA HIS A 618 -0.87 22.34 -9.92
C HIS A 618 -2.21 21.87 -9.34
N GLY A 619 -2.24 21.67 -8.02
CA GLY A 619 -3.43 21.31 -7.24
C GLY A 619 -3.93 22.43 -6.36
N GLY A 620 -4.27 22.13 -5.11
CA GLY A 620 -4.88 23.07 -4.16
C GLY A 620 -6.36 23.37 -4.45
N LYS A 621 -6.89 24.45 -3.86
CA LYS A 621 -8.27 24.92 -3.99
C LYS A 621 -9.30 23.81 -3.74
N ALA A 622 -10.10 23.38 -4.73
CA ALA A 622 -11.14 22.36 -4.55
C ALA A 622 -10.60 21.07 -3.91
N VAL A 623 -9.36 20.68 -4.25
CA VAL A 623 -8.70 19.51 -3.62
C VAL A 623 -8.55 19.69 -2.11
N ARG A 624 -8.23 20.91 -1.66
CA ARG A 624 -7.99 21.27 -0.25
C ARG A 624 -9.27 21.58 0.53
N TYR A 625 -10.37 21.90 -0.15
CA TYR A 625 -11.66 22.20 0.50
C TYR A 625 -12.33 20.96 1.08
N VAL A 626 -12.06 19.78 0.52
CA VAL A 626 -12.46 18.49 1.09
C VAL A 626 -11.53 18.18 2.27
N ALA A 627 -12.12 17.89 3.44
CA ALA A 627 -11.32 17.61 4.63
C ALA A 627 -10.55 16.27 4.48
N PRO A 628 -9.34 16.13 5.05
CA PRO A 628 -8.54 14.90 4.93
C PRO A 628 -9.28 13.61 5.30
N GLU A 629 -10.19 13.66 6.28
CA GLU A 629 -10.91 12.50 6.80
C GLU A 629 -12.20 12.16 6.03
N GLU A 630 -12.69 13.04 5.14
CA GLU A 630 -13.96 12.86 4.40
C GLU A 630 -13.90 11.75 3.34
N THR A 631 -12.70 11.37 2.93
CA THR A 631 -12.48 10.33 1.90
C THR A 631 -11.26 9.49 2.26
N ALA A 632 -11.09 8.32 1.64
CA ALA A 632 -9.86 7.54 1.81
C ALA A 632 -8.60 8.28 1.31
N PHE A 633 -8.75 9.18 0.33
CA PHE A 633 -7.66 10.04 -0.13
C PHE A 633 -7.41 11.19 0.88
N GLY A 634 -6.52 10.95 1.84
CA GLY A 634 -6.24 11.89 2.94
C GLY A 634 -5.19 12.97 2.65
N CYS A 635 -4.39 12.83 1.59
CA CYS A 635 -3.30 13.77 1.27
C CYS A 635 -3.83 15.01 0.52
N ARG A 636 -4.42 15.98 1.23
CA ARG A 636 -5.16 17.11 0.62
C ARG A 636 -4.43 18.46 0.62
N ASP A 637 -3.49 18.67 1.54
CA ASP A 637 -2.79 19.95 1.73
C ASP A 637 -1.48 20.04 0.94
N TRP A 638 -1.56 20.25 -0.38
CA TRP A 638 -0.40 20.43 -1.26
C TRP A 638 -0.68 21.47 -2.35
N ASP A 639 0.38 21.97 -2.98
CA ASP A 639 0.32 22.90 -4.11
C ASP A 639 0.62 22.19 -5.43
N PHE A 640 1.60 21.27 -5.43
CA PHE A 640 2.00 20.53 -6.63
C PHE A 640 2.07 19.02 -6.39
N ALA A 641 1.50 18.25 -7.31
CA ALA A 641 1.81 16.84 -7.46
C ALA A 641 3.07 16.73 -8.34
N CYS A 642 4.21 16.41 -7.73
CA CYS A 642 5.49 16.26 -8.41
C CYS A 642 5.63 14.82 -8.91
N VAL A 643 5.47 14.62 -10.22
CA VAL A 643 5.66 13.34 -10.90
C VAL A 643 7.09 13.29 -11.42
N VAL A 644 7.93 12.47 -10.77
CA VAL A 644 9.30 12.17 -11.21
C VAL A 644 9.21 11.11 -12.28
N THR A 645 9.51 11.46 -13.54
CA THR A 645 9.33 10.53 -14.68
C THR A 645 10.68 10.21 -15.31
N GLY A 646 11.10 8.97 -15.11
CA GLY A 646 12.25 8.39 -15.76
C GLY A 646 11.86 7.77 -17.09
N ILE A 647 12.55 8.11 -18.17
CA ILE A 647 12.30 7.57 -19.52
C ILE A 647 13.59 7.06 -20.14
N TRP A 648 13.48 5.98 -20.93
CA TRP A 648 14.57 5.48 -21.76
C TRP A 648 14.03 4.91 -23.08
N PRO A 649 14.85 4.86 -24.14
CA PRO A 649 14.51 4.15 -25.36
C PRO A 649 14.30 2.65 -25.10
N ARG A 650 13.28 2.06 -25.74
CA ARG A 650 12.82 0.69 -25.44
C ARG A 650 13.86 -0.38 -25.72
N GLU A 651 14.77 -0.15 -26.67
CA GLU A 651 15.91 -1.02 -26.93
C GLU A 651 16.83 -1.21 -25.72
N TYR A 652 16.74 -0.32 -24.72
CA TYR A 652 17.47 -0.41 -23.46
C TYR A 652 16.65 -1.07 -22.33
N ASP A 653 15.48 -1.63 -22.61
CA ASP A 653 14.72 -2.40 -21.62
C ASP A 653 15.55 -3.56 -21.03
N GLY A 654 15.55 -3.69 -19.70
CA GLY A 654 16.34 -4.70 -18.99
C GLY A 654 17.85 -4.50 -19.04
N THR A 655 18.31 -3.31 -19.44
CA THR A 655 19.72 -2.91 -19.42
C THR A 655 20.04 -1.97 -18.26
N HIS A 656 21.34 -1.73 -18.03
CA HIS A 656 21.82 -0.79 -17.01
C HIS A 656 21.26 0.64 -17.11
N THR A 657 20.92 1.10 -18.32
CA THR A 657 20.32 2.42 -18.50
C THR A 657 18.92 2.46 -17.87
N ALA A 658 18.09 1.45 -18.10
CA ALA A 658 16.78 1.33 -17.48
C ALA A 658 16.90 1.26 -15.94
N ASP A 659 17.84 0.45 -15.43
CA ASP A 659 18.09 0.32 -13.98
C ASP A 659 18.59 1.63 -13.36
N ALA A 660 19.47 2.37 -14.05
CA ALA A 660 19.96 3.68 -13.61
C ALA A 660 18.81 4.69 -13.53
N VAL A 661 17.91 4.71 -14.51
CA VAL A 661 16.73 5.57 -14.51
C VAL A 661 15.79 5.22 -13.36
N VAL A 662 15.47 3.94 -13.14
CA VAL A 662 14.63 3.51 -12.01
C VAL A 662 15.26 3.90 -10.67
N ARG A 663 16.57 3.69 -10.50
CA ARG A 663 17.31 4.12 -9.30
C ARG A 663 17.27 5.64 -9.10
N TRP A 664 17.42 6.41 -10.17
CA TRP A 664 17.29 7.87 -10.13
C TRP A 664 15.90 8.30 -9.65
N VAL A 665 14.81 7.70 -10.16
CA VAL A 665 13.44 8.01 -9.70
C VAL A 665 13.32 7.78 -8.19
N TYR A 666 13.78 6.63 -7.68
CA TYR A 666 13.72 6.35 -6.25
C TYR A 666 14.59 7.27 -5.41
N ARG A 667 15.80 7.61 -5.87
CA ARG A 667 16.69 8.55 -5.18
C ARG A 667 16.01 9.91 -5.02
N VAL A 668 15.52 10.49 -6.11
CA VAL A 668 14.84 11.79 -6.12
C VAL A 668 13.60 11.78 -5.23
N VAL A 669 12.77 10.72 -5.32
CA VAL A 669 11.59 10.59 -4.45
C VAL A 669 11.97 10.52 -2.98
N ASN A 670 13.01 9.77 -2.63
CA ASN A 670 13.47 9.65 -1.24
C ASN A 670 14.05 10.96 -0.70
N GLU A 671 14.74 11.75 -1.55
CA GLU A 671 15.21 13.10 -1.18
C GLU A 671 14.05 14.09 -0.98
N LEU A 672 12.98 13.98 -1.78
CA LEU A 672 11.77 14.81 -1.66
C LEU A 672 10.81 14.33 -0.55
N LEU A 673 10.92 13.08 -0.09
CA LEU A 673 9.97 12.50 0.87
C LEU A 673 9.86 13.28 2.19
N PRO A 674 10.95 13.76 2.83
CA PRO A 674 10.88 14.50 4.09
C PRO A 674 10.11 15.82 4.03
N MET A 675 10.09 16.46 2.86
CA MET A 675 9.37 17.72 2.60
C MET A 675 7.98 17.50 1.98
N SER A 676 7.63 16.25 1.68
CA SER A 676 6.37 15.91 1.03
C SER A 676 5.18 15.93 2.00
N LYS A 677 4.00 16.24 1.46
CA LYS A 677 2.70 16.16 2.14
C LYS A 677 1.99 14.83 1.91
N GLY A 678 2.65 13.91 1.22
CA GLY A 678 2.17 12.57 0.92
C GLY A 678 2.74 12.03 -0.38
N VAL A 679 2.35 10.81 -0.71
CA VAL A 679 2.71 10.10 -1.94
C VAL A 679 1.43 9.75 -2.68
N TYR A 680 1.46 9.76 -4.02
CA TYR A 680 0.28 9.33 -4.77
C TYR A 680 0.22 7.81 -4.92
N GLY A 681 -0.74 7.17 -4.25
CA GLY A 681 -0.90 5.71 -4.25
C GLY A 681 -1.09 5.09 -5.65
N ALA A 682 -1.70 5.82 -6.59
CA ALA A 682 -1.95 5.33 -7.95
C ALA A 682 -0.68 5.14 -8.80
N ASP A 683 0.41 5.82 -8.46
CA ASP A 683 1.72 5.68 -9.12
C ASP A 683 2.63 4.67 -8.42
N LEU A 684 2.17 4.06 -7.31
CA LEU A 684 2.91 2.98 -6.66
C LEU A 684 2.73 1.68 -7.42
N GLY A 685 3.77 0.87 -7.32
CA GLY A 685 3.83 -0.45 -7.88
C GLY A 685 4.19 -1.48 -6.82
N PRO A 686 4.42 -2.71 -7.27
CA PRO A 686 4.69 -3.82 -6.38
C PRO A 686 6.18 -3.98 -6.05
N ASP A 687 7.02 -2.99 -6.38
CA ASP A 687 8.42 -2.99 -5.97
C ASP A 687 8.49 -2.85 -4.43
N PRO A 688 9.28 -3.67 -3.73
CA PRO A 688 9.39 -3.58 -2.27
C PRO A 688 9.76 -2.18 -1.75
N ARG A 689 10.48 -1.36 -2.52
CA ARG A 689 10.81 0.02 -2.13
C ARG A 689 9.58 0.91 -2.00
N ASP A 690 8.48 0.57 -2.69
CA ASP A 690 7.23 1.30 -2.60
C ASP A 690 6.50 1.04 -1.27
N SER A 691 6.89 0.03 -0.48
CA SER A 691 6.22 -0.25 0.80
C SER A 691 6.37 0.91 1.78
N ILE A 692 7.53 1.58 1.78
CA ILE A 692 7.79 2.76 2.62
C ILE A 692 6.99 3.95 2.08
N LEU A 693 6.96 4.13 0.76
CA LEU A 693 6.20 5.20 0.11
C LEU A 693 4.69 5.06 0.35
N ALA A 694 4.16 3.84 0.33
CA ALA A 694 2.76 3.51 0.60
C ALA A 694 2.32 3.93 2.02
N THR A 695 3.24 4.00 2.99
CA THR A 695 2.92 4.53 4.33
C THR A 695 2.48 6.00 4.28
N LYS A 696 2.88 6.76 3.25
CA LYS A 696 2.54 8.18 3.06
C LYS A 696 1.40 8.39 2.05
N ALA A 697 0.74 7.33 1.58
CA ALA A 697 -0.24 7.43 0.49
C ALA A 697 -1.63 7.92 0.92
N PHE A 698 -2.03 7.64 2.15
CA PHE A 698 -3.41 7.86 2.63
C PHE A 698 -3.53 8.92 3.73
N GLY A 699 -2.44 9.63 4.04
CA GLY A 699 -2.39 10.62 5.12
C GLY A 699 -2.91 10.04 6.45
N PRO A 700 -3.83 10.72 7.16
CA PRO A 700 -4.37 10.27 8.46
C PRO A 700 -5.18 8.97 8.40
N ASN A 701 -5.59 8.52 7.21
CA ASN A 701 -6.65 7.52 7.06
C ASN A 701 -6.16 6.06 7.07
N ARG A 702 -4.84 5.83 7.16
CA ARG A 702 -4.21 4.52 6.99
C ARG A 702 -4.76 3.46 7.95
N ARG A 703 -4.93 3.79 9.23
CA ARG A 703 -5.42 2.84 10.23
C ARG A 703 -6.87 2.42 9.98
N ARG A 704 -7.75 3.37 9.60
CA ARG A 704 -9.14 3.07 9.20
C ARG A 704 -9.18 2.12 8.00
N LEU A 705 -8.34 2.38 6.98
CA LEU A 705 -8.25 1.54 5.79
C LEU A 705 -7.76 0.13 6.10
N VAL A 706 -6.75 -0.03 6.95
CA VAL A 706 -6.27 -1.37 7.36
C VAL A 706 -7.38 -2.16 8.08
N LYS A 707 -8.16 -1.51 8.94
CA LYS A 707 -9.30 -2.14 9.61
C LYS A 707 -10.37 -2.59 8.61
N LEU A 708 -10.75 -1.72 7.68
CA LEU A 708 -11.70 -2.05 6.62
C LEU A 708 -11.16 -3.19 5.72
N LYS A 709 -9.87 -3.20 5.40
CA LYS A 709 -9.25 -4.25 4.59
C LYS A 709 -9.35 -5.61 5.28
N LYS A 710 -9.16 -5.67 6.60
CA LYS A 710 -9.37 -6.91 7.38
C LYS A 710 -10.82 -7.39 7.37
N ALA A 711 -11.80 -6.47 7.30
CA ALA A 711 -13.22 -6.83 7.24
C ALA A 711 -13.65 -7.29 5.83
N PHE A 712 -13.22 -6.58 4.79
CA PHE A 712 -13.69 -6.77 3.41
C PHE A 712 -12.77 -7.61 2.52
N ASP A 713 -11.54 -7.88 2.95
CA ASP A 713 -10.63 -8.81 2.30
C ASP A 713 -9.69 -9.52 3.31
N PRO A 714 -10.25 -10.28 4.28
CA PRO A 714 -9.45 -10.97 5.30
C PRO A 714 -8.49 -12.01 4.72
N LYS A 715 -8.76 -12.49 3.50
CA LYS A 715 -7.98 -13.53 2.81
C LYS A 715 -6.97 -12.97 1.81
N ASN A 716 -6.85 -11.64 1.70
CA ASN A 716 -6.00 -10.96 0.72
C ASN A 716 -6.22 -11.48 -0.72
N ILE A 717 -7.47 -11.66 -1.12
CA ILE A 717 -7.85 -11.93 -2.51
C ILE A 717 -7.36 -10.79 -3.40
N LEU A 718 -7.42 -9.55 -2.94
CA LEU A 718 -6.86 -8.37 -3.62
C LEU A 718 -5.53 -7.98 -2.97
N ALA A 719 -4.53 -8.85 -3.09
CA ALA A 719 -3.18 -8.63 -2.55
C ALA A 719 -2.34 -7.63 -3.37
N TYR A 720 -2.70 -7.42 -4.64
CA TYR A 720 -1.89 -6.65 -5.61
C TYR A 720 -2.50 -5.26 -5.83
N THR A 721 -2.46 -4.46 -4.78
CA THR A 721 -2.99 -3.08 -4.72
C THR A 721 -2.00 -2.21 -3.96
N CYS A 722 -2.28 -0.90 -3.86
CA CYS A 722 -1.50 -0.02 -2.99
C CYS A 722 -1.51 -0.57 -1.55
N PRO A 723 -0.35 -0.93 -0.95
CA PRO A 723 -0.31 -1.63 0.32
C PRO A 723 -0.95 -0.85 1.48
N LEU A 724 -1.84 -1.52 2.22
CA LEU A 724 -2.43 -1.00 3.46
C LEU A 724 -1.72 -1.64 4.65
N THR A 725 -0.83 -0.89 5.31
CA THR A 725 0.01 -1.40 6.41
C THR A 725 0.01 -0.49 7.65
N LEU A 726 0.15 -1.09 8.84
CA LEU A 726 0.35 -0.36 10.10
C LEU A 726 1.82 -0.05 10.37
N ILE A 727 2.75 -0.54 9.54
CA ILE A 727 4.19 -0.28 9.69
C ILE A 727 4.43 1.23 9.80
N GLY A 728 5.18 1.64 10.84
CA GLY A 728 5.53 3.03 11.08
C GLY A 728 4.39 3.93 11.57
N LEU A 729 3.21 3.40 11.93
CA LEU A 729 2.24 4.15 12.72
C LEU A 729 2.62 4.10 14.20
N PRO A 730 2.45 5.18 14.97
CA PRO A 730 2.51 5.12 16.42
C PRO A 730 1.42 4.19 16.94
N GLN A 731 1.61 3.53 18.09
CA GLN A 731 0.52 2.81 18.77
C GLN A 731 -0.67 3.76 18.98
N LYS A 732 -1.90 3.26 18.74
CA LYS A 732 -3.12 4.05 18.98
C LYS A 732 -3.15 4.54 20.43
N LEU A 733 -3.52 5.80 20.65
CA LEU A 733 -3.70 6.37 21.98
C LEU A 733 -5.18 6.60 22.24
N VAL A 734 -5.70 6.08 23.34
CA VAL A 734 -7.08 6.27 23.79
C VAL A 734 -7.01 7.03 25.10
N ILE A 735 -7.64 8.20 25.13
CA ILE A 735 -7.60 9.14 26.25
C ILE A 735 -9.01 9.27 26.81
N LEU A 736 -9.20 8.75 28.02
CA LEU A 736 -10.46 8.87 28.76
C LEU A 736 -10.47 10.21 29.48
N VAL A 737 -11.35 11.13 29.07
CA VAL A 737 -11.43 12.47 29.65
C VAL A 737 -12.52 12.48 30.71
N THR A 738 -12.09 12.48 31.96
CA THR A 738 -12.94 12.38 33.16
C THR A 738 -12.95 13.70 33.93
N GLY A 739 -13.81 13.82 34.94
CA GLY A 739 -13.93 15.03 35.74
C GLY A 739 -15.38 15.42 36.04
N GLU A 740 -15.56 16.40 36.91
CA GLU A 740 -16.87 16.79 37.41
C GLU A 740 -17.69 17.61 36.41
N HIS A 741 -18.99 17.75 36.67
CA HIS A 741 -19.88 18.56 35.86
C HIS A 741 -19.49 20.06 35.89
N GLY A 742 -19.32 20.67 34.73
CA GLY A 742 -18.85 22.06 34.59
C GLY A 742 -17.32 22.23 34.59
N ALA A 743 -16.54 21.16 34.71
CA ALA A 743 -15.07 21.23 34.70
C ALA A 743 -14.47 21.55 33.30
N GLY A 744 -15.24 21.39 32.22
CA GLY A 744 -14.79 21.72 30.85
C GLY A 744 -14.22 20.54 30.05
N LYS A 745 -14.54 19.29 30.42
CA LYS A 745 -14.05 18.07 29.76
C LYS A 745 -14.16 18.06 28.23
N ASP A 746 -15.36 18.32 27.69
CA ASP A 746 -15.61 18.27 26.24
C ASP A 746 -14.83 19.38 25.51
N TYR A 747 -14.71 20.56 26.13
CA TYR A 747 -13.88 21.66 25.63
C TYR A 747 -12.39 21.27 25.60
N CYS A 748 -11.85 20.74 26.71
CA CYS A 748 -10.45 20.29 26.77
C CYS A 748 -10.18 19.20 25.74
N ALA A 749 -11.05 18.20 25.61
CA ALA A 749 -10.94 17.14 24.61
C ALA A 749 -10.91 17.71 23.17
N GLY A 750 -11.75 18.70 22.88
CA GLY A 750 -11.76 19.41 21.60
C GLY A 750 -10.44 20.11 21.29
N VAL A 751 -9.92 20.91 22.23
CA VAL A 751 -8.64 21.61 22.09
C VAL A 751 -7.48 20.62 21.95
N TRP A 752 -7.42 19.59 22.80
CA TRP A 752 -6.38 18.56 22.71
C TRP A 752 -6.43 17.81 21.38
N SER A 753 -7.62 17.49 20.88
CA SER A 753 -7.78 16.88 19.56
C SER A 753 -7.23 17.79 18.44
N ALA A 754 -7.48 19.11 18.52
CA ALA A 754 -6.92 20.09 17.59
C ALA A 754 -5.38 20.14 17.66
N VAL A 755 -4.78 20.06 18.86
CA VAL A 755 -3.32 20.00 19.03
C VAL A 755 -2.72 18.75 18.36
N PHE A 756 -3.35 17.58 18.50
CA PHE A 756 -2.91 16.35 17.81
C PHE A 756 -2.95 16.52 16.29
N LYS A 757 -4.02 17.11 15.75
CA LYS A 757 -4.14 17.41 14.31
C LYS A 757 -3.06 18.38 13.83
N ALA A 758 -2.73 19.40 14.63
CA ALA A 758 -1.65 20.34 14.33
C ALA A 758 -0.27 19.66 14.26
N HIS A 759 -0.06 18.60 15.04
CA HIS A 759 1.15 17.75 14.98
C HIS A 759 1.11 16.70 13.87
N GLY A 760 0.07 16.69 13.04
CA GLY A 760 -0.09 15.76 11.93
C GLY A 760 -0.64 14.38 12.32
N TYR A 761 -1.19 14.21 13.53
CA TYR A 761 -1.85 12.99 13.97
C TYR A 761 -3.35 13.07 13.72
N SER A 762 -3.95 11.96 13.27
CA SER A 762 -5.41 11.87 13.18
C SER A 762 -6.02 11.79 14.57
N SER A 763 -7.08 12.57 14.82
CA SER A 763 -7.67 12.65 16.15
C SER A 763 -9.18 12.84 16.09
N ARG A 764 -9.89 12.18 17.02
CA ARG A 764 -11.35 12.23 17.15
C ARG A 764 -11.76 12.38 18.61
N VAL A 765 -12.79 13.17 18.86
CA VAL A 765 -13.47 13.28 20.16
C VAL A 765 -14.83 12.62 20.04
N VAL A 766 -15.17 11.72 20.95
CA VAL A 766 -16.47 11.04 21.00
C VAL A 766 -16.96 10.98 22.44
N SER A 767 -18.28 11.09 22.63
CA SER A 767 -18.89 10.81 23.93
C SER A 767 -19.33 9.35 23.99
N ILE A 768 -18.97 8.61 25.04
CA ILE A 768 -19.39 7.19 25.19
C ILE A 768 -20.92 7.03 25.22
N SER A 769 -21.62 8.08 25.64
CA SER A 769 -23.08 8.13 25.71
C SER A 769 -23.77 8.41 24.36
N GLU A 770 -23.04 8.64 23.27
CA GLU A 770 -23.62 9.07 21.98
C GLU A 770 -24.61 8.04 21.40
N ALA A 771 -24.27 6.75 21.42
CA ALA A 771 -25.19 5.68 20.96
C ALA A 771 -26.49 5.64 21.78
N THR A 772 -26.40 5.88 23.08
CA THR A 772 -27.56 5.95 23.97
C THR A 772 -28.41 7.17 23.66
N LYS A 773 -27.78 8.33 23.40
CA LYS A 773 -28.48 9.57 23.00
C LYS A 773 -29.28 9.39 21.72
N ARG A 774 -28.70 8.73 20.71
CA ARG A 774 -29.41 8.44 19.44
C ARG A 774 -30.60 7.49 19.65
N LYS A 775 -30.45 6.46 20.49
CA LYS A 775 -31.56 5.57 20.88
C LYS A 775 -32.67 6.31 21.64
N TYR A 776 -32.30 7.18 22.57
CA TYR A 776 -33.23 8.04 23.29
C TYR A 776 -33.97 8.99 22.33
N ALA A 777 -33.24 9.62 21.42
CA ALA A 777 -33.79 10.52 20.41
C ALA A 777 -34.83 9.82 19.54
N ALA A 778 -34.52 8.63 19.02
CA ALA A 778 -35.46 7.81 18.27
C ALA A 778 -36.69 7.39 19.11
N ALA A 779 -36.50 7.03 20.38
CA ALA A 779 -37.58 6.58 21.26
C ALA A 779 -38.49 7.72 21.77
N LYS A 780 -37.99 8.97 21.82
CA LYS A 780 -38.70 10.13 22.37
C LYS A 780 -39.01 11.22 21.35
N GLY A 781 -38.67 10.99 20.07
CA GLY A 781 -38.86 11.97 19.00
C GLY A 781 -38.02 13.24 19.19
N ALA A 782 -36.87 13.14 19.88
CA ALA A 782 -35.96 14.27 20.07
C ALA A 782 -34.99 14.37 18.88
N ASP A 783 -34.55 15.58 18.55
CA ASP A 783 -33.51 15.80 17.55
C ASP A 783 -32.15 15.22 18.02
N PRO A 784 -31.58 14.20 17.33
CA PRO A 784 -30.35 13.54 17.74
C PRO A 784 -29.12 14.43 17.62
N ASP A 785 -29.04 15.28 16.59
CA ASP A 785 -27.87 16.14 16.34
C ASP A 785 -27.80 17.27 17.35
N ARG A 786 -28.95 17.84 17.71
CA ARG A 786 -29.03 18.82 18.80
C ARG A 786 -28.75 18.17 20.15
N LEU A 787 -29.19 16.94 20.41
CA LEU A 787 -28.88 16.25 21.68
C LEU A 787 -27.38 15.99 21.89
N ILE A 788 -26.63 15.88 20.78
CA ILE A 788 -25.18 15.65 20.77
C ILE A 788 -24.42 16.98 20.85
N ASN A 789 -24.82 17.98 20.05
CA ASN A 789 -24.01 19.18 19.80
C ASN A 789 -24.51 20.45 20.51
N ASP A 790 -25.80 20.55 20.86
CA ASP A 790 -26.40 21.72 21.51
C ASP A 790 -26.46 21.52 23.03
N ARG A 791 -25.65 22.27 23.76
CA ARG A 791 -25.54 22.17 25.22
C ARG A 791 -26.83 22.52 25.94
N LEU A 792 -27.56 23.55 25.49
CA LEU A 792 -28.79 24.00 26.14
C LEU A 792 -29.90 22.98 25.92
N TYR A 793 -30.01 22.48 24.69
CA TYR A 793 -30.96 21.42 24.35
C TYR A 793 -30.68 20.13 25.12
N LYS A 794 -29.42 19.72 25.24
CA LYS A 794 -29.02 18.54 26.02
C LYS A 794 -29.40 18.66 27.51
N GLU A 795 -29.30 19.84 28.11
CA GLU A 795 -29.69 20.05 29.51
C GLU A 795 -31.20 19.90 29.73
N GLN A 796 -32.02 20.35 28.78
CA GLN A 796 -33.48 20.18 28.84
C GLN A 796 -33.88 18.70 28.90
N HIS A 797 -33.16 17.82 28.21
CA HIS A 797 -33.43 16.38 28.16
C HIS A 797 -32.72 15.57 29.25
N ARG A 798 -31.84 16.18 30.06
CA ARG A 798 -30.85 15.46 30.86
C ARG A 798 -31.43 14.46 31.85
N LYS A 799 -32.44 14.86 32.62
CA LYS A 799 -33.08 13.99 33.61
C LYS A 799 -33.66 12.74 32.94
N SER A 800 -34.42 12.93 31.87
CA SER A 800 -35.04 11.82 31.12
C SER A 800 -34.03 10.93 30.38
N LEU A 801 -32.91 11.50 29.91
CA LEU A 801 -31.82 10.75 29.29
C LEU A 801 -31.09 9.88 30.33
N THR A 802 -30.85 10.39 31.53
CA THR A 802 -30.25 9.64 32.64
C THR A 802 -31.16 8.48 33.07
N ASP A 803 -32.47 8.70 33.16
CA ASP A 803 -33.44 7.66 33.52
C ASP A 803 -33.53 6.58 32.43
N PHE A 804 -33.49 6.97 31.15
CA PHE A 804 -33.42 6.06 30.01
C PHE A 804 -32.17 5.18 30.07
N TYR A 805 -31.00 5.77 30.35
CA TYR A 805 -29.74 5.05 30.50
C TYR A 805 -29.75 4.07 31.67
N LYS A 806 -30.25 4.48 32.85
CA LYS A 806 -30.41 3.61 34.03
C LYS A 806 -31.33 2.42 33.75
N THR A 807 -32.35 2.61 32.93
CA THR A 807 -33.28 1.53 32.52
C THR A 807 -32.58 0.53 31.59
N GLN A 808 -31.75 1.02 30.66
CA GLN A 808 -30.94 0.17 29.79
C GLN A 808 -29.94 -0.70 30.57
N LEU A 809 -29.27 -0.11 31.58
CA LEU A 809 -28.30 -0.81 32.43
C LEU A 809 -28.91 -1.96 33.25
N LYS A 810 -30.23 -1.91 33.55
CA LYS A 810 -30.93 -3.00 34.23
C LYS A 810 -31.19 -4.22 33.33
N GLY A 811 -31.12 -4.06 32.01
CA GLY A 811 -31.37 -5.12 31.03
C GLY A 811 -30.10 -5.74 30.41
N GLU A 812 -28.97 -5.04 30.44
CA GLU A 812 -27.70 -5.48 29.84
C GLU A 812 -26.53 -5.28 30.82
N SER A 813 -26.16 -6.34 31.56
CA SER A 813 -24.84 -6.38 32.21
C SER A 813 -23.76 -6.21 31.12
N PHE A 814 -22.80 -5.30 31.31
CA PHE A 814 -21.71 -4.96 30.36
C PHE A 814 -22.03 -3.96 29.21
N ALA A 815 -23.13 -3.20 29.27
CA ALA A 815 -23.46 -2.21 28.23
C ALA A 815 -22.36 -1.14 28.01
N ALA A 816 -21.68 -0.68 29.07
CA ALA A 816 -20.60 0.31 28.96
C ALA A 816 -19.35 -0.25 28.26
N GLU A 817 -18.96 -1.49 28.58
CA GLU A 817 -17.87 -2.21 27.92
C GLU A 817 -18.17 -2.45 26.44
N LYS A 818 -19.41 -2.85 26.12
CA LYS A 818 -19.88 -3.04 24.75
C LYS A 818 -19.79 -1.76 23.94
N HIS A 819 -20.32 -0.64 24.45
CA HIS A 819 -20.23 0.66 23.79
C HIS A 819 -18.77 1.11 23.61
N PHE A 820 -17.90 0.87 24.60
CA PHE A 820 -16.48 1.17 24.49
C PHE A 820 -15.79 0.35 23.39
N ILE A 821 -16.07 -0.96 23.29
CA ILE A 821 -15.54 -1.83 22.23
C ILE A 821 -16.06 -1.40 20.84
N GLU A 822 -17.34 -1.07 20.71
CA GLU A 822 -17.95 -0.58 19.47
C GLU A 822 -17.24 0.70 18.99
N LEU A 823 -17.05 1.67 19.88
CA LEU A 823 -16.29 2.89 19.58
C LEU A 823 -14.85 2.60 19.14
N LEU A 824 -14.16 1.70 19.82
CA LEU A 824 -12.79 1.32 19.45
C LEU A 824 -12.73 0.63 18.10
N LYS A 825 -13.72 -0.19 17.75
CA LYS A 825 -13.82 -0.88 16.45
C LYS A 825 -14.01 0.13 15.33
N GLU A 826 -14.98 1.03 15.47
CA GLU A 826 -15.32 2.05 14.48
C GLU A 826 -14.22 3.10 14.28
N ASP A 827 -13.49 3.43 15.34
CA ASP A 827 -12.56 4.54 15.30
C ASP A 827 -11.18 4.16 14.72
N GLY A 828 -10.81 4.85 13.64
CA GLY A 828 -9.54 4.67 12.93
C GLY A 828 -8.47 5.70 13.25
N SER A 829 -8.64 6.59 14.23
CA SER A 829 -7.71 7.69 14.49
C SER A 829 -6.43 7.22 15.22
N ASP A 830 -5.42 8.10 15.21
CA ASP A 830 -4.18 7.97 15.98
C ASP A 830 -4.44 8.16 17.47
N ALA A 831 -5.23 9.19 17.79
CA ALA A 831 -5.70 9.50 19.14
C ALA A 831 -7.25 9.57 19.22
N LEU A 832 -7.84 8.85 20.16
CA LEU A 832 -9.27 8.87 20.44
C LEU A 832 -9.52 9.43 21.84
N PHE A 833 -10.21 10.57 21.91
CA PHE A 833 -10.64 11.17 23.16
C PHE A 833 -12.07 10.72 23.45
N ILE A 834 -12.29 10.06 24.59
CA ILE A 834 -13.60 9.58 25.00
C ILE A 834 -14.07 10.35 26.22
N THR A 835 -15.20 11.06 26.10
CA THR A 835 -15.81 11.83 27.18
C THR A 835 -17.08 11.18 27.70
N GLY A 836 -17.54 11.61 28.87
CA GLY A 836 -18.83 11.18 29.44
C GLY A 836 -18.80 9.81 30.12
N MET A 837 -17.61 9.34 30.51
CA MET A 837 -17.45 8.15 31.36
C MET A 837 -18.15 8.36 32.70
N THR A 838 -18.79 7.30 33.21
CA THR A 838 -19.50 7.31 34.49
C THR A 838 -18.80 6.50 35.58
N GLU A 839 -17.89 5.62 35.16
CA GLU A 839 -17.09 4.72 36.01
C GLU A 839 -16.12 5.52 36.89
N THR A 840 -15.91 5.04 38.12
CA THR A 840 -15.00 5.66 39.10
C THR A 840 -13.53 5.47 38.75
N ALA A 841 -13.18 4.31 38.19
CA ALA A 841 -11.83 3.94 37.75
C ALA A 841 -11.85 3.40 36.30
N PRO A 842 -12.13 4.26 35.30
CA PRO A 842 -12.44 3.82 33.95
C PRO A 842 -11.25 3.17 33.25
N CYS A 843 -10.02 3.63 33.50
CA CYS A 843 -8.83 3.00 32.92
C CYS A 843 -8.63 1.58 33.47
N ALA A 844 -8.74 1.39 34.78
CA ALA A 844 -8.64 0.07 35.41
C ALA A 844 -9.72 -0.88 34.90
N THR A 845 -10.95 -0.37 34.73
CA THR A 845 -12.10 -1.15 34.26
C THR A 845 -11.95 -1.57 32.81
N LEU A 846 -11.53 -0.67 31.93
CA LEU A 846 -11.58 -0.89 30.46
C LEU A 846 -10.26 -1.36 29.84
N SER A 847 -9.13 -1.25 30.55
CA SER A 847 -7.80 -1.58 30.02
C SER A 847 -7.70 -2.99 29.44
N HIS A 848 -8.38 -3.97 30.05
CA HIS A 848 -8.37 -5.36 29.60
C HIS A 848 -9.04 -5.57 28.22
N LEU A 849 -9.86 -4.61 27.76
CA LEU A 849 -10.54 -4.64 26.47
C LEU A 849 -9.69 -4.06 25.33
N VAL A 850 -8.52 -3.50 25.65
CA VAL A 850 -7.67 -2.76 24.71
C VAL A 850 -6.33 -3.49 24.54
N HIS A 851 -6.20 -4.26 23.46
CA HIS A 851 -5.00 -5.09 23.21
C HIS A 851 -3.97 -4.43 22.25
N ASP A 852 -4.41 -3.47 21.45
CA ASP A 852 -3.63 -2.87 20.36
C ASP A 852 -3.51 -1.33 20.46
N ALA A 853 -4.00 -0.75 21.54
CA ALA A 853 -3.88 0.67 21.85
C ALA A 853 -3.36 0.90 23.28
N ARG A 854 -2.81 2.09 23.51
CA ARG A 854 -2.46 2.60 24.83
C ARG A 854 -3.69 3.31 25.38
N LEU A 855 -4.12 2.94 26.58
CA LEU A 855 -5.23 3.56 27.29
C LEU A 855 -4.68 4.40 28.44
N ILE A 856 -5.02 5.68 28.47
CA ILE A 856 -4.74 6.59 29.59
C ILE A 856 -6.00 7.37 29.95
N ASP A 857 -6.03 7.93 31.14
CA ASP A 857 -7.12 8.80 31.58
C ASP A 857 -6.59 10.15 32.09
N VAL A 858 -7.31 11.21 31.75
CA VAL A 858 -6.99 12.58 32.17
C VAL A 858 -8.19 13.12 32.91
N ARG A 859 -8.01 13.43 34.20
CA ARG A 859 -9.03 14.04 35.06
C ARG A 859 -8.96 15.56 34.94
N VAL A 860 -9.98 16.17 34.35
CA VAL A 860 -10.13 17.62 34.27
C VAL A 860 -10.79 18.12 35.55
N GLN A 861 -10.11 19.02 36.26
CA GLN A 861 -10.57 19.62 37.49
C GLN A 861 -10.79 21.13 37.31
N ALA A 862 -11.71 21.66 38.10
CA ALA A 862 -11.95 23.10 38.21
C ALA A 862 -12.64 23.39 39.54
N SER A 863 -12.33 24.53 40.11
CA SER A 863 -12.82 24.99 41.40
C SER A 863 -14.33 25.10 41.38
N LYS A 864 -14.95 24.96 42.56
CA LYS A 864 -16.41 25.05 42.70
C LYS A 864 -16.93 26.40 42.19
N ALA A 865 -16.17 27.48 42.34
CA ALA A 865 -16.49 28.81 41.82
C ALA A 865 -16.51 28.82 40.28
N THR A 866 -15.44 28.35 39.64
CA THR A 866 -15.31 28.25 38.18
C THR A 866 -16.41 27.36 37.58
N ARG A 867 -16.69 26.20 38.20
CA ARG A 867 -17.78 25.30 37.75
C ARG A 867 -19.15 25.94 37.87
N LYS A 868 -19.43 26.70 38.93
CA LYS A 868 -20.70 27.42 39.10
C LYS A 868 -20.87 28.51 38.03
N LEU A 869 -19.84 29.31 37.77
CA LEU A 869 -19.85 30.33 36.70
C LEU A 869 -20.13 29.71 35.33
N ARG A 870 -19.46 28.60 34.99
CA ARG A 870 -19.66 27.89 33.71
C ARG A 870 -21.01 27.19 33.57
N ARG A 871 -21.77 27.04 34.67
CA ARG A 871 -23.14 26.51 34.67
C ARG A 871 -24.19 27.62 34.44
N TRP A 872 -23.85 28.88 34.73
CA TRP A 872 -24.81 29.99 34.86
C TRP A 872 -24.76 31.01 33.72
N GLY A 873 -24.47 30.56 32.51
CA GLY A 873 -24.59 31.37 31.30
C GLY A 873 -26.07 31.58 30.94
N ASP A 874 -26.56 32.78 31.25
CA ASP A 874 -27.85 33.38 30.88
C ASP A 874 -29.11 33.02 31.71
N GLY A 875 -29.41 33.92 32.66
CA GLY A 875 -30.74 34.51 32.82
C GLY A 875 -31.96 33.72 33.34
N SER A 876 -31.97 32.39 33.43
CA SER A 876 -33.17 31.66 33.90
C SER A 876 -32.94 30.72 35.08
N LYS A 877 -33.76 30.92 36.13
CA LYS A 877 -33.74 30.13 37.37
C LYS A 877 -34.37 28.76 37.13
N CYS A 878 -33.56 27.71 37.07
CA CYS A 878 -34.03 26.35 37.31
C CYS A 878 -33.17 25.72 38.41
N GLN A 879 -33.75 25.55 39.60
CA GLN A 879 -33.12 24.85 40.71
C GLN A 879 -33.08 23.35 40.40
N THR A 880 -31.91 22.80 40.15
CA THR A 880 -31.67 21.36 40.28
C THR A 880 -31.09 21.06 41.67
N PRO A 881 -31.57 20.02 42.38
CA PRO A 881 -31.00 19.67 43.68
C PRO A 881 -29.55 19.24 43.52
N ASP A 882 -28.68 19.76 44.38
CA ASP A 882 -27.32 19.27 44.61
C ASP A 882 -27.39 17.81 45.10
N SER A 883 -27.47 16.85 44.18
CA SER A 883 -27.38 15.42 44.51
C SER A 883 -26.71 14.63 43.38
N GLU A 884 -25.49 15.00 43.04
CA GLU A 884 -24.52 14.06 42.48
C GLU A 884 -23.23 14.25 43.27
N GLU A 885 -23.21 13.73 44.51
CA GLU A 885 -21.96 13.31 45.12
C GLU A 885 -21.37 12.23 44.21
N TYR A 886 -20.54 12.64 43.24
CA TYR A 886 -19.44 11.81 42.83
C TYR A 886 -18.59 11.66 44.09
N MET A 887 -18.76 10.54 44.80
CA MET A 887 -18.00 10.22 46.00
C MET A 887 -16.54 10.57 45.76
N SER A 888 -15.96 11.39 46.65
CA SER A 888 -14.55 11.74 46.63
C SER A 888 -13.75 10.44 46.75
N ALA A 889 -13.33 9.89 45.62
CA ALA A 889 -12.43 8.76 45.55
C ALA A 889 -10.98 9.21 45.83
N ASP A 890 -10.80 10.05 46.85
CA ASP A 890 -9.50 10.66 47.14
C ASP A 890 -8.48 9.65 47.68
N ASP A 891 -8.87 8.38 47.93
CA ASP A 891 -7.94 7.34 48.43
C ASP A 891 -7.91 6.01 47.63
N ILE A 892 -8.66 5.83 46.53
CA ILE A 892 -8.75 4.51 45.83
C ILE A 892 -8.26 4.54 44.37
N TYR A 893 -8.25 5.70 43.70
CA TYR A 893 -7.94 5.78 42.26
C TYR A 893 -7.09 6.99 41.90
N LEU A 894 -5.93 6.75 41.28
CA LEU A 894 -5.05 7.79 40.76
C LEU A 894 -5.20 7.85 39.22
N PRO A 895 -5.69 8.97 38.64
CA PRO A 895 -5.73 9.12 37.19
C PRO A 895 -4.31 9.20 36.62
N SER A 896 -4.16 8.84 35.35
CA SER A 896 -2.87 8.92 34.65
C SER A 896 -2.33 10.36 34.65
N PHE A 897 -3.22 11.34 34.47
CA PHE A 897 -2.92 12.75 34.67
C PHE A 897 -4.11 13.53 35.25
N THR A 898 -3.81 14.65 35.90
CA THR A 898 -4.79 15.67 36.31
C THR A 898 -4.48 16.98 35.59
N PHE A 899 -5.53 17.66 35.09
CA PHE A 899 -5.42 18.98 34.48
C PHE A 899 -6.35 19.97 35.18
N GLU A 900 -5.77 21.05 35.71
CA GLU A 900 -6.48 22.15 36.37
C GLU A 900 -6.95 23.18 35.35
N ASN A 901 -8.26 23.25 35.12
CA ASN A 901 -8.88 24.11 34.12
C ASN A 901 -9.48 25.38 34.76
N GLU A 902 -8.65 26.16 35.44
CA GLU A 902 -9.05 27.41 36.13
C GLU A 902 -9.03 28.65 35.24
N THR A 903 -8.12 28.70 34.27
CA THR A 903 -7.93 29.90 33.43
C THR A 903 -8.89 29.94 32.26
N ASN A 904 -9.18 31.16 31.78
CA ASN A 904 -9.88 31.36 30.50
C ASN A 904 -8.89 31.28 29.34
N GLY A 905 -9.37 30.89 28.16
CA GLY A 905 -8.53 30.70 26.97
C GLY A 905 -8.12 29.25 26.74
N ASP A 906 -7.33 29.02 25.70
CA ASP A 906 -6.87 27.70 25.27
C ASP A 906 -5.38 27.44 25.56
N GLU A 907 -4.59 28.47 25.92
CA GLU A 907 -3.14 28.37 26.12
C GLU A 907 -2.73 27.26 27.11
N ALA A 908 -3.30 27.22 28.31
CA ALA A 908 -2.99 26.21 29.31
C ALA A 908 -3.40 24.79 28.87
N VAL A 909 -4.53 24.69 28.16
CA VAL A 909 -5.06 23.43 27.62
C VAL A 909 -4.16 22.90 26.51
N MET A 910 -3.72 23.79 25.60
CA MET A 910 -2.77 23.47 24.53
C MET A 910 -1.40 23.09 25.10
N TRP A 911 -0.89 23.84 26.08
CA TRP A 911 0.38 23.53 26.75
C TRP A 911 0.36 22.13 27.37
N PHE A 912 -0.73 21.78 28.06
CA PHE A 912 -0.90 20.45 28.64
C PHE A 912 -0.84 19.34 27.57
N ALA A 913 -1.57 19.49 26.46
CA ALA A 913 -1.49 18.52 25.37
C ALA A 913 -0.07 18.38 24.82
N ASN A 914 0.60 19.50 24.53
CA ASN A 914 1.97 19.50 23.99
C ASN A 914 2.98 18.82 24.92
N GLN A 915 2.89 19.07 26.22
CA GLN A 915 3.88 18.61 27.19
C GLN A 915 3.57 17.23 27.79
N ARG A 916 2.29 16.85 27.89
CA ARG A 916 1.89 15.60 28.58
C ARG A 916 1.31 14.55 27.65
N LEU A 917 0.61 14.94 26.58
CA LEU A 917 -0.12 13.99 25.72
C LEU A 917 0.64 13.66 24.43
N ILE A 918 1.18 14.67 23.73
CA ILE A 918 1.96 14.48 22.50
C ILE A 918 3.18 13.55 22.68
N PRO A 919 3.92 13.56 23.81
CA PRO A 919 5.05 12.65 24.01
C PRO A 919 4.71 11.15 23.87
N PHE A 920 3.45 10.75 24.11
CA PHE A 920 2.99 9.37 23.88
C PHE A 920 3.02 8.93 22.41
N MET A 921 3.02 9.91 21.50
CA MET A 921 3.12 9.70 20.07
C MET A 921 4.57 9.72 19.55
N SER A 922 5.54 10.03 20.41
CA SER A 922 6.97 10.11 20.02
C SER A 922 7.52 8.75 19.60
N LYS A 923 8.42 8.76 18.61
CA LYS A 923 9.01 7.54 18.04
C LYS A 923 9.91 6.83 19.05
N GLU A 924 10.57 7.59 19.91
CA GLU A 924 11.48 7.12 20.95
C GLU A 924 10.74 6.28 21.99
N LEU A 925 9.60 6.77 22.49
CA LEU A 925 8.76 6.05 23.44
C LEU A 925 8.13 4.78 22.81
N GLN A 926 7.82 4.83 21.52
CA GLN A 926 7.31 3.69 20.76
C GLN A 926 8.39 2.62 20.54
N ASN A 927 9.63 3.04 20.24
CA ASN A 927 10.78 2.13 20.15
C ASN A 927 11.02 1.44 21.50
N LEU A 928 11.00 2.20 22.60
CA LEU A 928 11.13 1.67 23.96
C LEU A 928 10.02 0.66 24.27
N ALA A 929 8.74 0.98 23.97
CA ALA A 929 7.62 0.05 24.15
C ALA A 929 7.76 -1.22 23.29
N GLY A 930 8.37 -1.11 22.10
CA GLY A 930 8.66 -2.25 21.23
C GLY A 930 9.77 -3.17 21.72
N MET A 931 10.65 -2.69 22.62
CA MET A 931 11.70 -3.51 23.26
C MET A 931 11.16 -4.42 24.37
N VAL A 932 9.85 -4.31 24.66
CA VAL A 932 9.18 -4.98 25.78
C VAL A 932 8.33 -6.11 25.25
N PRO A 933 8.53 -7.35 25.73
CA PRO A 933 7.67 -8.45 25.35
C PRO A 933 6.21 -8.15 25.72
N LYS A 934 5.32 -8.12 24.72
CA LYS A 934 3.88 -8.10 24.99
C LYS A 934 3.50 -9.40 25.70
N VAL A 935 2.91 -9.31 26.88
CA VAL A 935 2.38 -10.48 27.59
C VAL A 935 0.95 -10.73 27.11
N PRO A 936 0.68 -11.82 26.37
CA PRO A 936 -0.68 -12.16 25.97
C PRO A 936 -1.53 -12.54 27.20
N LYS A 937 -2.82 -12.19 27.17
CA LYS A 937 -3.83 -12.55 28.21
C LYS A 937 -3.63 -11.86 29.57
N PHE A 938 -3.39 -10.55 29.56
CA PHE A 938 -3.46 -9.68 30.75
C PHE A 938 -4.89 -9.12 30.96
N PRO A 939 -5.40 -8.98 32.20
CA PRO A 939 -4.78 -9.34 33.49
C PRO A 939 -4.89 -10.83 33.86
N ARG A 940 -3.88 -11.37 34.56
CA ARG A 940 -3.95 -12.67 35.28
C ARG A 940 -3.21 -12.58 36.61
N LYS A 941 -3.64 -13.39 37.58
CA LYS A 941 -3.08 -13.44 38.95
C LYS A 941 -1.55 -13.60 38.91
N GLY A 942 -0.81 -12.70 39.57
CA GLY A 942 0.66 -12.70 39.59
C GLY A 942 1.35 -11.76 38.59
N ILE A 943 0.59 -11.01 37.77
CA ILE A 943 1.13 -9.93 36.92
C ILE A 943 0.62 -8.59 37.43
N ASP A 944 1.54 -7.78 37.94
CA ASP A 944 1.30 -6.44 38.49
C ASP A 944 1.19 -5.38 37.37
N PHE A 945 0.36 -4.34 37.53
CA PHE A 945 0.05 -3.36 36.48
C PHE A 945 1.30 -2.61 35.96
N ARG A 946 2.29 -2.40 36.82
CA ARG A 946 3.59 -1.80 36.48
C ARG A 946 4.38 -2.56 35.40
N TYR A 947 4.13 -3.86 35.22
CA TYR A 947 4.78 -4.66 34.18
C TYR A 947 4.14 -4.50 32.80
N VAL A 948 3.02 -3.77 32.68
CA VAL A 948 2.25 -3.60 31.43
C VAL A 948 2.65 -2.35 30.66
N LEU A 949 3.12 -1.30 31.35
CA LEU A 949 3.36 0.01 30.74
C LEU A 949 4.81 0.29 30.34
N ASN A 950 5.74 -0.47 30.91
CA ASN A 950 7.17 -0.40 30.62
C ASN A 950 7.72 1.01 30.36
N ILE A 951 7.47 1.90 31.32
CA ILE A 951 8.38 2.92 31.85
C ILE A 951 7.76 3.33 33.20
N ALA A 952 8.60 3.47 34.23
CA ALA A 952 8.30 4.23 35.44
C ALA A 952 8.83 5.65 35.26
#